data_AF-A0A926ZZQ1-F1
#
_entry.id   AF-A0A926ZZQ1-F1
#
_cell.length_a   1.000
_cell.length_b   1.000
_cell.length_c   1.000
_cell.angle_alpha   90.00
_cell.angle_beta   90.00
_cell.angle_gamma   90.00
#
_symmetry.space_group_name_H-M   'P 1'
#
loop_
_entity.id
_entity.type
_entity.pdbx_description
1 polymer ?
#
loop_
_entity_poly.entity_id
_entity_poly.type
_entity_poly.pdbx_seq_one_letter_code
_entity_poly.pdbx_strand_id
1 'polypeptide(L)'
;MVKPDHSLNTLEEVCPTPEQISLSAIAAYCYNSQYGKLLPDAFYIHILALYTLDIQLQKYESRARSAAPQAPKATIVKFSTSKPKISYLFYPDFDTDPHPALQSSIQIDVETLTVTYRDYTDTENPPILHRKETFVTPDYPLYEEFAALTRVQETLGLLNNTRGIGTRLGWEERLKRYGVEIQGHTLIKKQTNINAEDLIPKIERHKAAIIRHDFSRPVRLALDAGLFGSETTFFDYGCGHGGDMNRIAEHGYISTGWDPYYLPDSPCIPADIVNIGFVINVIEDQGERREALIKAWELTQKVLLVSAQVLISDSQKGVMAYGDGVITRRNTFQKYYEQEELKVYIDQILGVDAIPIALGVYFVFRDPAETELFRASRYRSRATTPKVRACIQKFEEHRELLAPLMAFMTERGRIPGKGELPQEEEICQHFSSLRRAFQVIIKATDSEEWEAIADKRRQDLLVYLALTKFSHRPRLSQLPPAVQEDVLGLYSSYKQACLDADQMLRSVGNTELIIKRCHESKIGKKLPNSLLVHISALQSLDPFLRLYEGCASRTIGRLEEANVIKFHLKTPKISYLFYPDFDNEPHPTLYRSMTIDLRYLHVTYKEYDVDDDPPILHQLETLVNPDYPLYDKLAKLTIQEEDRGLLENWQSISHLSGWQKCLKEHFTIIKGYKLYWCKDADPYKLKLFKSAINNRKKERQKAMELVENDAVVGTDGEEN
;
A
#
# COMPACT_ATOMS: atom_id res chain seq x y z
N MET A 1 -57.55 -9.09 -65.90
CA MET A 1 -56.71 -8.32 -66.84
C MET A 1 -55.28 -8.86 -66.76
N VAL A 2 -54.76 -9.33 -67.90
CA VAL A 2 -53.37 -9.21 -68.38
C VAL A 2 -52.21 -9.69 -67.47
N LYS A 3 -51.60 -10.81 -67.89
CA LYS A 3 -50.16 -11.19 -67.75
C LYS A 3 -49.30 -10.30 -68.69
N PRO A 4 -47.96 -10.09 -68.52
CA PRO A 4 -46.96 -11.19 -68.51
C PRO A 4 -45.58 -10.99 -67.82
N ASP A 5 -44.88 -12.13 -67.67
CA ASP A 5 -43.45 -12.47 -67.82
C ASP A 5 -42.28 -11.56 -67.36
N HIS A 6 -41.37 -12.15 -66.57
CA HIS A 6 -40.15 -12.76 -67.15
C HIS A 6 -39.49 -13.81 -66.23
N SER A 7 -39.33 -15.00 -66.82
CA SER A 7 -38.28 -16.03 -66.68
C SER A 7 -36.87 -15.48 -66.38
N LEU A 8 -35.89 -16.16 -65.75
CA LEU A 8 -35.40 -17.54 -65.82
C LEU A 8 -34.25 -17.66 -64.78
N ASN A 9 -34.12 -18.81 -64.09
CA ASN A 9 -32.88 -19.62 -64.00
C ASN A 9 -32.69 -20.42 -62.69
N THR A 10 -32.69 -21.74 -62.87
CA THR A 10 -31.82 -22.77 -62.27
C THR A 10 -31.62 -22.77 -60.75
N LEU A 11 -32.36 -23.68 -60.10
CA LEU A 11 -31.97 -24.33 -58.86
C LEU A 11 -30.89 -25.37 -59.17
N GLU A 12 -29.62 -24.97 -59.06
CA GLU A 12 -28.53 -25.93 -58.80
C GLU A 12 -28.39 -26.11 -57.29
N GLU A 13 -28.43 -27.36 -56.85
CA GLU A 13 -28.05 -27.80 -55.50
C GLU A 13 -26.64 -27.29 -55.17
N VAL A 14 -26.56 -26.33 -54.24
CA VAL A 14 -25.31 -26.01 -53.56
C VAL A 14 -25.38 -26.66 -52.18
N CYS A 15 -24.67 -27.78 -52.03
CA CYS A 15 -24.28 -28.29 -50.71
C CYS A 15 -23.62 -27.14 -49.91
N PRO A 16 -24.06 -26.84 -48.68
CA PRO A 16 -23.40 -25.80 -47.90
C PRO A 16 -21.99 -26.28 -47.54
N THR A 17 -21.00 -25.49 -47.95
CA THR A 17 -19.61 -25.62 -47.53
C THR A 17 -19.48 -25.46 -46.00
N PRO A 18 -18.48 -26.07 -45.35
CA PRO A 18 -18.36 -26.02 -43.89
C PRO A 18 -18.07 -24.59 -43.43
N GLU A 19 -18.96 -24.01 -42.62
CA GLU A 19 -18.74 -22.72 -41.96
C GLU A 19 -17.39 -22.73 -41.23
N GLN A 20 -16.47 -21.85 -41.64
CA GLN A 20 -15.24 -21.57 -40.89
C GLN A 20 -15.64 -20.88 -39.57
N ILE A 21 -15.66 -21.63 -38.48
CA ILE A 21 -15.85 -21.07 -37.13
C ILE A 21 -14.69 -20.11 -36.85
N SER A 22 -15.00 -18.86 -36.52
CA SER A 22 -13.98 -17.85 -36.22
C SER A 22 -13.23 -18.18 -34.93
N LEU A 23 -11.94 -17.85 -34.88
CA LEU A 23 -11.11 -18.08 -33.69
C LEU A 23 -11.64 -17.35 -32.44
N SER A 24 -12.27 -16.17 -32.63
CA SER A 24 -12.93 -15.43 -31.55
C SER A 24 -14.14 -16.17 -30.98
N ALA A 25 -14.91 -16.88 -31.81
CA ALA A 25 -16.02 -17.72 -31.36
C ALA A 25 -15.50 -18.93 -30.56
N ILE A 26 -14.44 -19.60 -31.05
CA ILE A 26 -13.78 -20.70 -30.32
C ILE A 26 -13.30 -20.24 -28.94
N ALA A 27 -12.64 -19.07 -28.87
CA ALA A 27 -12.21 -18.50 -27.60
C ALA A 27 -13.40 -18.27 -26.66
N ALA A 28 -14.49 -17.66 -27.16
CA ALA A 28 -15.71 -17.42 -26.38
C ALA A 28 -16.33 -18.72 -25.83
N TYR A 29 -16.40 -19.78 -26.64
CA TYR A 29 -16.88 -21.08 -26.17
C TYR A 29 -15.96 -21.67 -25.09
N CYS A 30 -14.65 -21.53 -25.22
CA CYS A 30 -13.70 -21.95 -24.17
C CYS A 30 -13.91 -21.17 -22.86
N TYR A 31 -14.14 -19.85 -22.93
CA TYR A 31 -14.42 -19.01 -21.75
C TYR A 31 -15.73 -19.39 -21.04
N ASN A 32 -16.72 -19.89 -21.79
CA ASN A 32 -18.03 -20.28 -21.26
C ASN A 32 -18.11 -21.76 -20.86
N SER A 33 -17.03 -22.52 -21.00
CA SER A 33 -17.03 -23.95 -20.63
C SER A 33 -17.17 -24.12 -19.12
N GLN A 34 -18.09 -25.01 -18.71
CA GLN A 34 -18.32 -25.32 -17.30
C GLN A 34 -17.17 -26.10 -16.68
N TYR A 35 -16.50 -26.95 -17.46
CA TYR A 35 -15.41 -27.81 -17.03
C TYR A 35 -14.16 -27.52 -17.83
N GLY A 36 -12.99 -27.78 -17.25
CA GLY A 36 -11.68 -27.50 -17.86
C GLY A 36 -10.97 -26.29 -17.26
N LYS A 37 -9.65 -26.26 -17.45
CA LYS A 37 -8.75 -25.25 -16.92
C LYS A 37 -8.51 -24.16 -17.95
N LEU A 38 -8.95 -22.95 -17.63
CA LEU A 38 -8.76 -21.77 -18.47
C LEU A 38 -7.52 -20.96 -18.03
N LEU A 39 -6.67 -20.62 -18.99
CA LEU A 39 -5.52 -19.72 -18.87
C LEU A 39 -5.64 -18.60 -19.94
N PRO A 40 -4.91 -17.48 -19.83
CA PRO A 40 -5.06 -16.33 -20.74
C PRO A 40 -5.04 -16.68 -22.23
N ASP A 41 -4.14 -17.59 -22.64
CA ASP A 41 -3.94 -17.96 -24.06
C ASP A 41 -4.34 -19.41 -24.40
N ALA A 42 -4.93 -20.14 -23.44
CA ALA A 42 -5.25 -21.55 -23.64
C ALA A 42 -6.32 -22.09 -22.68
N PHE A 43 -7.08 -23.06 -23.17
CA PHE A 43 -8.05 -23.83 -22.41
C PHE A 43 -7.68 -25.32 -22.48
N TYR A 44 -7.77 -26.03 -21.36
CA TYR A 44 -7.35 -27.43 -21.22
C TYR A 44 -8.47 -28.27 -20.63
N ILE A 45 -8.69 -29.46 -21.18
CA ILE A 45 -9.66 -30.41 -20.67
C ILE A 45 -9.17 -31.84 -20.85
N HIS A 46 -9.57 -32.74 -19.95
CA HIS A 46 -9.31 -34.17 -20.09
C HIS A 46 -10.10 -34.75 -21.27
N ILE A 47 -9.51 -35.70 -22.00
CA ILE A 47 -10.13 -36.26 -23.22
C ILE A 47 -11.52 -36.86 -22.94
N LEU A 48 -11.68 -37.50 -21.78
CA LEU A 48 -12.95 -38.09 -21.36
C LEU A 48 -14.03 -37.06 -21.09
N ALA A 49 -13.68 -35.78 -20.85
CA ALA A 49 -14.63 -34.71 -20.62
C ALA A 49 -14.95 -33.90 -21.89
N LEU A 50 -14.39 -34.25 -23.06
CA LEU A 50 -14.65 -33.53 -24.32
C LEU A 50 -16.14 -33.48 -24.70
N TYR A 51 -16.90 -34.53 -24.37
CA TYR A 51 -18.34 -34.58 -24.67
C TYR A 51 -19.15 -33.51 -23.93
N THR A 52 -18.59 -32.92 -22.86
CA THR A 52 -19.24 -31.86 -22.08
C THR A 52 -19.08 -30.47 -22.70
N LEU A 53 -18.16 -30.32 -23.66
CA LEU A 53 -17.93 -29.03 -24.33
C LEU A 53 -19.07 -28.68 -25.28
N ASP A 54 -19.16 -27.39 -25.63
CA ASP A 54 -20.06 -26.93 -26.70
C ASP A 54 -19.82 -27.71 -28.00
N ILE A 55 -20.89 -27.99 -28.74
CA ILE A 55 -20.85 -28.77 -29.99
C ILE A 55 -19.88 -28.17 -31.02
N GLN A 56 -19.69 -26.85 -31.01
CA GLN A 56 -18.73 -26.17 -31.90
C GLN A 56 -17.28 -26.47 -31.51
N LEU A 57 -16.96 -26.56 -30.20
CA LEU A 57 -15.64 -26.99 -29.74
C LEU A 57 -15.39 -28.46 -30.06
N GLN A 58 -16.41 -29.31 -29.93
CA GLN A 58 -16.32 -30.73 -30.30
C GLN A 58 -16.07 -30.92 -31.80
N LYS A 59 -16.74 -30.14 -32.66
CA LYS A 59 -16.49 -30.13 -34.12
C LYS A 59 -15.10 -29.62 -34.45
N TYR A 60 -14.65 -28.57 -33.76
CA TYR A 60 -13.33 -27.98 -33.93
C TYR A 60 -12.22 -28.98 -33.55
N GLU A 61 -12.38 -29.69 -32.42
CA GLU A 61 -11.52 -30.82 -32.04
C GLU A 61 -11.56 -31.94 -33.06
N SER A 62 -12.75 -32.35 -33.49
CA SER A 62 -12.91 -33.48 -34.42
C SER A 62 -12.21 -33.22 -35.76
N ARG A 63 -12.18 -31.97 -36.22
CA ARG A 63 -11.42 -31.58 -37.40
C ARG A 63 -9.92 -31.78 -37.18
N ALA A 64 -9.38 -31.33 -36.06
CA ALA A 64 -7.97 -31.53 -35.72
C ALA A 64 -7.63 -33.03 -35.56
N ARG A 65 -8.49 -33.77 -34.85
CA ARG A 65 -8.33 -35.22 -34.59
C ARG A 65 -8.23 -36.04 -35.88
N SER A 66 -8.90 -35.62 -36.96
CA SER A 66 -8.82 -36.31 -38.25
C SER A 66 -7.40 -36.37 -38.83
N ALA A 67 -6.53 -35.42 -38.44
CA ALA A 67 -5.13 -35.36 -38.85
C ALA A 67 -4.17 -36.09 -37.88
N ALA A 68 -4.64 -36.63 -36.74
CA ALA A 68 -3.80 -37.29 -35.75
C ALA A 68 -4.42 -38.61 -35.26
N PRO A 69 -4.04 -39.76 -35.85
CA PRO A 69 -4.57 -41.08 -35.46
C PRO A 69 -4.34 -41.48 -34.00
N GLN A 70 -3.33 -40.89 -33.34
CA GLN A 70 -3.02 -41.16 -31.92
C GLN A 70 -3.76 -40.24 -30.94
N ALA A 71 -4.48 -39.21 -31.43
CA ALA A 71 -5.21 -38.26 -30.59
C ALA A 71 -6.20 -38.91 -29.61
N PRO A 72 -6.92 -40.01 -29.92
CA PRO A 72 -7.79 -40.69 -28.96
C PRO A 72 -7.08 -41.27 -27.73
N LYS A 73 -5.74 -41.41 -27.76
CA LYS A 73 -4.94 -41.88 -26.62
C LYS A 73 -4.39 -40.73 -25.76
N ALA A 74 -4.66 -39.48 -26.14
CA ALA A 74 -4.19 -38.33 -25.39
C ALA A 74 -4.91 -38.22 -24.05
N THR A 75 -4.23 -37.68 -23.05
CA THR A 75 -4.83 -37.46 -21.74
C THR A 75 -5.56 -36.13 -21.70
N ILE A 76 -4.88 -35.06 -22.14
CA ILE A 76 -5.38 -33.68 -22.11
C ILE A 76 -5.44 -33.12 -23.53
N VAL A 77 -6.54 -32.43 -23.84
CA VAL A 77 -6.71 -31.63 -25.05
C VAL A 77 -6.59 -30.16 -24.68
N LYS A 78 -5.68 -29.46 -25.36
CA LYS A 78 -5.42 -28.03 -25.21
C LYS A 78 -5.93 -27.28 -26.44
N PHE A 79 -6.87 -26.38 -26.23
CA PHE A 79 -7.32 -25.39 -27.20
C PHE A 79 -6.50 -24.11 -27.03
N SER A 80 -5.90 -23.60 -28.10
CA SER A 80 -5.35 -22.25 -28.06
C SER A 80 -6.47 -21.23 -28.28
N THR A 81 -6.55 -20.20 -27.43
CA THR A 81 -7.55 -19.13 -27.56
C THR A 81 -7.06 -17.98 -28.45
N SER A 82 -5.77 -17.97 -28.79
CA SER A 82 -5.11 -16.93 -29.59
C SER A 82 -4.58 -17.40 -30.95
N LYS A 83 -4.53 -18.72 -31.19
CA LYS A 83 -4.09 -19.32 -32.47
C LYS A 83 -5.03 -20.47 -32.86
N PRO A 84 -5.20 -20.77 -34.16
CA PRO A 84 -6.08 -21.85 -34.61
C PRO A 84 -5.42 -23.23 -34.42
N LYS A 85 -5.12 -23.59 -33.15
CA LYS A 85 -4.34 -24.77 -32.81
C LYS A 85 -4.98 -25.59 -31.71
N ILE A 86 -4.92 -26.91 -31.88
CA ILE A 86 -5.22 -27.90 -30.83
C ILE A 86 -3.95 -28.68 -30.53
N SER A 87 -3.70 -28.94 -29.25
CA SER A 87 -2.60 -29.81 -28.83
C SER A 87 -3.12 -30.97 -27.99
N TYR A 88 -2.73 -32.18 -28.36
CA TYR A 88 -2.98 -33.42 -27.64
C TYR A 88 -1.76 -33.72 -26.78
N LEU A 89 -1.95 -33.84 -25.47
CA LEU A 89 -0.89 -33.99 -24.49
C LEU A 89 -1.01 -35.35 -23.80
N PHE A 90 0.09 -36.10 -23.77
CA PHE A 90 0.13 -37.47 -23.28
C PHE A 90 0.79 -37.54 -21.91
N TYR A 91 0.01 -37.92 -20.90
CA TYR A 91 0.41 -38.13 -19.51
C TYR A 91 0.01 -39.56 -19.13
N PRO A 92 0.85 -40.58 -19.40
CA PRO A 92 0.50 -41.98 -19.13
C PRO A 92 0.20 -42.25 -17.65
N ASP A 93 0.88 -41.51 -16.76
CA ASP A 93 0.73 -41.62 -15.31
C ASP A 93 -0.27 -40.60 -14.73
N PHE A 94 -1.23 -40.13 -15.53
CA PHE A 94 -2.17 -39.07 -15.10
C PHE A 94 -2.92 -39.41 -13.82
N ASP A 95 -3.31 -40.66 -13.63
CA ASP A 95 -4.05 -41.11 -12.47
C ASP A 95 -3.14 -41.42 -11.28
N THR A 96 -1.97 -42.02 -11.55
CA THR A 96 -1.07 -42.58 -10.54
C THR A 96 -0.05 -41.59 -9.99
N ASP A 97 0.49 -40.72 -10.84
CA ASP A 97 1.42 -39.66 -10.42
C ASP A 97 0.62 -38.40 -10.05
N PRO A 98 0.78 -37.84 -8.84
CA PRO A 98 0.13 -36.60 -8.44
C PRO A 98 0.47 -35.40 -9.35
N HIS A 99 1.68 -35.37 -9.92
CA HIS A 99 2.18 -34.32 -10.81
C HIS A 99 2.84 -34.92 -12.06
N PRO A 100 2.05 -35.58 -12.92
CA PRO A 100 2.56 -36.39 -14.01
C PRO A 100 3.35 -35.52 -15.00
N ALA A 101 4.48 -36.03 -15.47
CA ALA A 101 5.26 -35.39 -16.50
C ALA A 101 4.68 -35.63 -17.89
N LEU A 102 4.79 -34.61 -18.74
CA LEU A 102 4.41 -34.70 -20.13
C LEU A 102 5.37 -35.66 -20.83
N GLN A 103 4.84 -36.75 -21.39
CA GLN A 103 5.65 -37.71 -22.14
C GLN A 103 5.84 -37.25 -23.58
N SER A 104 4.75 -36.83 -24.23
CA SER A 104 4.79 -36.34 -25.61
C SER A 104 3.62 -35.41 -25.90
N SER A 105 3.71 -34.68 -27.00
CA SER A 105 2.63 -33.82 -27.48
C SER A 105 2.49 -33.86 -29.00
N ILE A 106 1.25 -33.79 -29.47
CA ILE A 106 0.91 -33.59 -30.87
C ILE A 106 0.19 -32.24 -30.97
N GLN A 107 0.75 -31.27 -31.68
CA GLN A 107 0.10 -30.01 -31.98
C GLN A 107 -0.37 -30.01 -33.45
N ILE A 108 -1.60 -29.56 -33.66
CA ILE A 108 -2.23 -29.50 -34.97
C ILE A 108 -2.71 -28.07 -35.19
N ASP A 109 -2.33 -27.49 -36.31
CA ASP A 109 -2.96 -26.29 -36.84
C ASP A 109 -4.27 -26.68 -37.53
N VAL A 110 -5.41 -26.21 -37.02
CA VAL A 110 -6.73 -26.72 -37.43
C VAL A 110 -7.13 -26.24 -38.83
N GLU A 111 -6.55 -25.13 -39.28
CA GLU A 111 -6.80 -24.58 -40.61
C GLU A 111 -6.02 -25.37 -41.67
N THR A 112 -4.71 -25.54 -41.45
CA THR A 112 -3.80 -26.17 -42.41
C THR A 112 -3.66 -27.69 -42.24
N LEU A 113 -4.14 -28.23 -41.11
CA LEU A 113 -3.96 -29.63 -40.68
C LEU A 113 -2.49 -30.06 -40.58
N THR A 114 -1.57 -29.10 -40.42
CA THR A 114 -0.15 -29.40 -40.20
C THR A 114 0.05 -29.95 -38.79
N VAL A 115 0.78 -31.06 -38.70
CA VAL A 115 1.00 -31.80 -37.46
C VAL A 115 2.44 -31.65 -37.01
N THR A 116 2.64 -31.27 -35.75
CA THR A 116 3.95 -31.22 -35.09
C THR A 116 3.94 -32.18 -33.91
N TYR A 117 4.91 -33.08 -33.86
CA TYR A 117 5.13 -33.99 -32.74
C TYR A 117 6.34 -33.55 -31.91
N ARG A 118 6.26 -33.71 -30.59
CA ARG A 118 7.39 -33.53 -29.67
C ARG A 118 7.39 -34.63 -28.62
N ASP A 119 8.54 -35.24 -28.43
CA ASP A 119 8.82 -36.21 -27.37
C ASP A 119 9.60 -35.52 -26.24
N TYR A 120 9.22 -35.82 -25.00
CA TYR A 120 9.80 -35.27 -23.78
C TYR A 120 10.39 -36.36 -22.87
N THR A 121 10.38 -37.62 -23.29
CA THR A 121 10.89 -38.77 -22.50
C THR A 121 12.34 -38.61 -22.06
N ASP A 122 13.21 -38.10 -22.93
CA ASP A 122 14.64 -37.87 -22.65
C ASP A 122 14.93 -36.48 -22.03
N THR A 123 13.89 -35.71 -21.68
CA THR A 123 14.08 -34.38 -21.09
C THR A 123 14.34 -34.49 -19.59
N GLU A 124 15.45 -33.94 -19.09
CA GLU A 124 15.76 -33.96 -17.65
C GLU A 124 14.76 -33.16 -16.80
N ASN A 125 14.15 -32.12 -17.38
CA ASN A 125 13.19 -31.23 -16.71
C ASN A 125 11.89 -31.06 -17.51
N PRO A 126 11.07 -32.12 -17.66
CA PRO A 126 9.88 -32.05 -18.49
C PRO A 126 8.80 -31.18 -17.82
N PRO A 127 7.85 -30.63 -18.61
CA PRO A 127 6.65 -30.02 -18.07
C PRO A 127 5.84 -31.01 -17.25
N ILE A 128 5.23 -30.57 -16.15
CA ILE A 128 4.36 -31.40 -15.30
C ILE A 128 2.98 -30.77 -15.14
N LEU A 129 1.99 -31.58 -14.78
CA LEU A 129 0.66 -31.09 -14.41
C LEU A 129 0.53 -30.87 -12.90
N HIS A 130 -0.31 -29.91 -12.55
CA HIS A 130 -0.78 -29.65 -11.21
C HIS A 130 -2.25 -29.22 -11.28
N ARG A 131 -2.98 -29.35 -10.17
CA ARG A 131 -4.43 -29.10 -10.08
C ARG A 131 -5.24 -29.98 -11.03
N LYS A 132 -5.04 -31.30 -10.93
CA LYS A 132 -5.63 -32.27 -11.86
C LYS A 132 -7.17 -32.25 -11.86
N GLU A 133 -7.78 -31.88 -10.73
CA GLU A 133 -9.23 -31.73 -10.57
C GLU A 133 -9.83 -30.68 -11.53
N THR A 134 -9.03 -29.73 -12.01
CA THR A 134 -9.50 -28.70 -12.95
C THR A 134 -9.69 -29.19 -14.39
N PHE A 135 -9.10 -30.34 -14.75
CA PHE A 135 -9.19 -30.87 -16.12
C PHE A 135 -10.31 -31.90 -16.30
N VAL A 136 -10.83 -32.46 -15.21
CA VAL A 136 -11.83 -33.54 -15.21
C VAL A 136 -13.17 -33.05 -14.67
N THR A 137 -14.23 -33.83 -14.87
CA THR A 137 -15.56 -33.57 -14.32
C THR A 137 -15.70 -34.10 -12.88
N PRO A 138 -16.67 -33.62 -12.08
CA PRO A 138 -16.87 -34.09 -10.71
C PRO A 138 -17.19 -35.58 -10.53
N ASP A 139 -17.68 -36.24 -11.58
CA ASP A 139 -17.97 -37.69 -11.62
C ASP A 139 -16.72 -38.54 -11.97
N TYR A 140 -15.58 -37.91 -12.24
CA TYR A 140 -14.33 -38.62 -12.48
C TYR A 140 -13.90 -39.41 -11.23
N PRO A 141 -13.52 -40.70 -11.34
CA PRO A 141 -13.31 -41.56 -10.17
C PRO A 141 -12.32 -41.03 -9.11
N LEU A 142 -11.29 -40.30 -9.53
CA LEU A 142 -10.24 -39.73 -8.66
C LEU A 142 -10.42 -38.23 -8.39
N TYR A 143 -11.56 -37.63 -8.75
CA TYR A 143 -11.80 -36.18 -8.62
C TYR A 143 -11.54 -35.68 -7.20
N GLU A 144 -12.15 -36.31 -6.19
CA GLU A 144 -12.04 -35.87 -4.80
C GLU A 144 -10.62 -36.04 -4.25
N GLU A 145 -9.89 -37.08 -4.67
CA GLU A 145 -8.49 -37.28 -4.30
C GLU A 145 -7.60 -36.18 -4.89
N PHE A 146 -7.80 -35.80 -6.15
CA PHE A 146 -7.07 -34.69 -6.78
C PHE A 146 -7.40 -33.36 -6.10
N ALA A 147 -8.68 -33.11 -5.81
CA ALA A 147 -9.14 -31.89 -5.15
C ALA A 147 -8.66 -31.80 -3.69
N ALA A 148 -8.60 -32.92 -2.96
CA ALA A 148 -8.04 -32.98 -1.61
C ALA A 148 -6.54 -32.63 -1.61
N LEU A 149 -5.76 -33.22 -2.52
CA LEU A 149 -4.34 -32.88 -2.67
C LEU A 149 -4.15 -31.40 -2.99
N THR A 150 -4.90 -30.85 -3.95
CA THR A 150 -4.82 -29.43 -4.31
C THR A 150 -5.13 -28.53 -3.11
N ARG A 151 -6.19 -28.80 -2.33
CA ARG A 151 -6.52 -28.01 -1.13
C ARG A 151 -5.38 -28.00 -0.12
N VAL A 152 -4.75 -29.15 0.13
CA VAL A 152 -3.61 -29.25 1.05
C VAL A 152 -2.41 -28.46 0.53
N GLN A 153 -2.13 -28.54 -0.77
CA GLN A 153 -1.04 -27.79 -1.40
C GLN A 153 -1.27 -26.28 -1.43
N GLU A 154 -2.51 -25.82 -1.65
CA GLU A 154 -2.90 -24.41 -1.57
C GLU A 154 -2.77 -23.90 -0.15
N THR A 155 -3.24 -24.67 0.83
CA THR A 155 -3.12 -24.33 2.26
C THR A 155 -1.66 -24.17 2.70
N LEU A 156 -0.76 -25.01 2.17
CA LEU A 156 0.68 -24.92 2.42
C LEU A 156 1.41 -23.93 1.49
N GLY A 157 0.69 -23.29 0.56
CA GLY A 157 1.24 -22.32 -0.38
C GLY A 157 2.17 -22.91 -1.45
N LEU A 158 2.16 -24.23 -1.68
CA LEU A 158 2.98 -24.88 -2.72
C LEU A 158 2.59 -24.43 -4.13
N LEU A 159 1.33 -24.07 -4.35
CA LEU A 159 0.81 -23.59 -5.63
C LEU A 159 0.86 -22.06 -5.79
N ASN A 160 1.32 -21.32 -4.76
CA ASN A 160 1.50 -19.87 -4.83
C ASN A 160 2.69 -19.52 -5.72
N ASN A 161 2.64 -18.42 -6.46
CA ASN A 161 3.65 -18.04 -7.47
C ASN A 161 3.88 -19.15 -8.53
N THR A 162 3.24 -18.96 -9.69
CA THR A 162 3.23 -19.93 -10.80
C THR A 162 4.59 -20.09 -11.49
N ARG A 163 5.60 -19.29 -11.15
CA ARG A 163 6.94 -19.41 -11.73
C ARG A 163 7.65 -20.65 -11.18
N GLY A 164 7.98 -21.59 -12.06
CA GLY A 164 8.79 -22.77 -11.76
C GLY A 164 8.02 -24.04 -11.34
N ILE A 165 6.71 -23.97 -11.04
CA ILE A 165 5.92 -25.18 -10.69
C ILE A 165 5.53 -26.02 -11.90
N GLY A 166 5.63 -25.47 -13.11
CA GLY A 166 5.24 -26.16 -14.34
C GLY A 166 6.27 -27.17 -14.85
N THR A 167 7.40 -27.37 -14.16
CA THR A 167 8.50 -28.25 -14.59
C THR A 167 8.95 -29.14 -13.44
N ARG A 168 9.36 -30.39 -13.73
CA ARG A 168 9.73 -31.40 -12.70
C ARG A 168 10.75 -30.89 -11.69
N LEU A 169 11.91 -30.41 -12.12
CA LEU A 169 12.97 -29.94 -11.22
C LEU A 169 12.49 -28.77 -10.36
N GLY A 170 11.79 -27.81 -10.96
CA GLY A 170 11.27 -26.66 -10.23
C GLY A 170 10.21 -27.05 -9.18
N TRP A 171 9.46 -28.12 -9.42
CA TRP A 171 8.52 -28.69 -8.46
C TRP A 171 9.21 -29.49 -7.37
N GLU A 172 10.19 -30.33 -7.70
CA GLU A 172 10.99 -31.08 -6.72
C GLU A 172 11.77 -30.15 -5.80
N GLU A 173 12.39 -29.10 -6.33
CA GLU A 173 13.02 -28.04 -5.55
C GLU A 173 12.02 -27.34 -4.62
N ARG A 174 10.77 -27.19 -5.08
CA ARG A 174 9.71 -26.60 -4.27
C ARG A 174 9.31 -27.53 -3.12
N LEU A 175 9.04 -28.82 -3.38
CA LEU A 175 8.78 -29.80 -2.33
C LEU A 175 9.93 -29.86 -1.31
N LYS A 176 11.18 -29.89 -1.79
CA LYS A 176 12.40 -29.85 -0.97
C LYS A 176 12.50 -28.59 -0.13
N ARG A 177 12.17 -27.41 -0.70
CA ARG A 177 12.16 -26.12 0.00
C ARG A 177 11.12 -26.06 1.12
N TYR A 178 9.99 -26.75 0.95
CA TYR A 178 8.91 -26.81 1.92
C TYR A 178 9.03 -28.01 2.89
N GLY A 179 10.05 -28.86 2.74
CA GLY A 179 10.32 -29.99 3.64
C GLY A 179 9.25 -31.10 3.60
N VAL A 180 8.51 -31.18 2.49
CA VAL A 180 7.42 -32.12 2.28
C VAL A 180 7.75 -33.01 1.10
N GLU A 181 7.17 -34.20 1.08
CA GLU A 181 7.18 -35.10 -0.06
C GLU A 181 5.76 -35.59 -0.35
N ILE A 182 5.53 -36.03 -1.58
CA ILE A 182 4.24 -36.59 -1.96
C ILE A 182 4.39 -38.11 -2.00
N GLN A 183 3.55 -38.82 -1.25
CA GLN A 183 3.43 -40.28 -1.33
C GLN A 183 2.01 -40.61 -1.82
N GLY A 184 1.91 -41.19 -3.02
CA GLY A 184 0.64 -41.29 -3.74
C GLY A 184 0.08 -39.90 -4.03
N HIS A 185 -1.16 -39.62 -3.61
CA HIS A 185 -1.77 -38.28 -3.69
C HIS A 185 -1.94 -37.64 -2.32
N THR A 186 -1.13 -38.08 -1.36
CA THR A 186 -1.07 -37.48 -0.03
C THR A 186 0.25 -36.74 0.15
N LEU A 187 0.17 -35.52 0.66
CA LEU A 187 1.34 -34.74 1.02
C LEU A 187 1.75 -35.09 2.45
N ILE A 188 2.98 -35.54 2.63
CA ILE A 188 3.52 -35.89 3.95
C ILE A 188 4.76 -35.05 4.27
N LYS A 189 5.02 -34.85 5.56
CA LYS A 189 6.25 -34.22 6.02
C LYS A 189 7.38 -35.25 5.97
N LYS A 190 8.52 -34.91 5.37
CA LYS A 190 9.65 -35.84 5.28
C LYS A 190 10.19 -36.12 6.69
N GLN A 191 9.93 -37.32 7.21
CA GLN A 191 10.49 -37.76 8.50
C GLN A 191 12.00 -37.99 8.32
N THR A 192 12.80 -37.19 9.00
CA THR A 192 14.17 -37.57 9.32
C THR A 192 14.08 -38.48 10.54
N ASN A 193 14.59 -39.71 10.45
CA ASN A 193 14.69 -40.62 11.59
C ASN A 193 15.50 -39.94 12.70
N ILE A 194 14.82 -39.41 13.71
CA ILE A 194 15.41 -38.89 14.93
C ILE A 194 14.59 -39.47 16.09
N ASN A 195 15.30 -40.07 17.05
CA ASN A 195 14.74 -40.73 18.22
C ASN A 195 13.87 -39.78 19.05
N ALA A 196 12.79 -40.31 19.62
CA ALA A 196 11.71 -39.54 20.23
C ALA A 196 12.05 -38.87 21.58
N GLU A 197 13.30 -38.92 22.04
CA GLU A 197 13.77 -38.25 23.26
C GLU A 197 14.51 -36.91 22.98
N ASP A 198 14.84 -36.61 21.72
CA ASP A 198 15.47 -35.34 21.28
C ASP A 198 14.46 -34.31 20.69
N LEU A 199 13.16 -34.55 20.84
CA LEU A 199 12.05 -33.90 20.11
C LEU A 199 11.63 -32.49 20.60
N ILE A 200 12.49 -31.76 21.31
CA ILE A 200 12.34 -30.31 21.46
C ILE A 200 13.47 -29.66 20.65
N PRO A 201 13.22 -29.09 19.46
CA PRO A 201 14.25 -28.37 18.74
C PRO A 201 14.78 -27.27 19.65
N LYS A 202 16.07 -27.32 20.01
CA LYS A 202 16.72 -26.29 20.82
C LYS A 202 16.69 -24.98 20.04
N ILE A 203 15.79 -24.08 20.41
CA ILE A 203 15.59 -22.81 19.71
C ILE A 203 16.70 -21.84 20.12
N GLU A 204 17.50 -21.42 19.15
CA GLU A 204 18.63 -20.52 19.37
C GLU A 204 18.20 -19.06 19.21
N ARG A 205 17.30 -18.58 20.07
CA ARG A 205 16.69 -17.23 19.99
C ARG A 205 17.71 -16.11 19.80
N HIS A 206 18.87 -16.21 20.46
CA HIS A 206 19.97 -15.24 20.36
C HIS A 206 20.48 -15.01 18.91
N LYS A 207 20.27 -15.97 17.99
CA LYS A 207 20.65 -15.83 16.57
C LYS A 207 19.66 -15.01 15.74
N ALA A 208 18.51 -14.63 16.30
CA ALA A 208 17.55 -13.75 15.65
C ALA A 208 17.93 -12.27 15.78
N ALA A 209 18.78 -11.91 16.74
CA ALA A 209 19.33 -10.56 16.87
C ALA A 209 20.22 -10.23 15.66
N ILE A 210 20.04 -9.03 15.10
CA ILE A 210 20.75 -8.56 13.91
C ILE A 210 21.57 -7.32 14.29
N ILE A 211 22.83 -7.29 13.87
CA ILE A 211 23.66 -6.08 13.97
C ILE A 211 23.17 -5.08 12.91
N ARG A 212 22.76 -3.89 13.33
CA ARG A 212 22.25 -2.82 12.45
C ARG A 212 23.04 -1.54 12.66
N HIS A 213 23.22 -0.75 11.60
CA HIS A 213 23.96 0.51 11.62
C HIS A 213 23.08 1.74 11.89
N ASP A 214 21.76 1.61 11.79
CA ASP A 214 20.77 2.63 12.17
C ASP A 214 19.85 2.18 13.32
N PHE A 215 19.16 3.14 13.93
CA PHE A 215 18.09 2.90 14.90
C PHE A 215 17.10 1.86 14.40
N SER A 216 16.64 0.98 15.31
CA SER A 216 15.50 0.13 15.02
C SER A 216 14.26 0.97 14.78
N ARG A 217 13.36 0.40 13.99
CA ARG A 217 12.12 1.02 13.57
C ARG A 217 11.27 1.60 14.72
N PRO A 218 10.96 0.88 15.83
CA PRO A 218 10.18 1.47 16.92
C PRO A 218 10.85 2.70 17.53
N VAL A 219 12.18 2.65 17.71
CA VAL A 219 12.96 3.75 18.30
C VAL A 219 13.01 4.97 17.38
N ARG A 220 13.24 4.76 16.08
CA ARG A 220 13.20 5.84 15.07
C ARG A 220 11.84 6.55 15.05
N LEU A 221 10.75 5.78 15.02
CA LEU A 221 9.39 6.33 15.04
C LEU A 221 9.09 7.11 16.32
N ALA A 222 9.67 6.72 17.46
CA ALA A 222 9.50 7.43 18.71
C ALA A 222 10.28 8.77 18.74
N LEU A 223 11.47 8.81 18.14
CA LEU A 223 12.24 10.04 17.91
C LEU A 223 11.48 10.99 16.97
N ASP A 224 11.03 10.49 15.82
CA ASP A 224 10.26 11.28 14.82
C ASP A 224 8.95 11.82 15.41
N ALA A 225 8.36 11.10 16.35
CA ALA A 225 7.15 11.51 17.06
C ALA A 225 7.42 12.50 18.22
N GLY A 226 8.69 12.85 18.46
CA GLY A 226 9.09 13.82 19.49
C GLY A 226 8.90 13.32 20.92
N LEU A 227 8.93 12.01 21.16
CA LEU A 227 8.72 11.44 22.51
C LEU A 227 9.94 11.62 23.43
N PHE A 228 11.12 11.86 22.86
CA PHE A 228 12.36 12.07 23.62
C PHE A 228 12.58 13.56 23.95
N GLY A 229 12.22 13.98 25.15
CA GLY A 229 12.62 15.25 25.75
C GLY A 229 14.02 15.20 26.38
N SER A 230 14.61 16.35 26.73
CA SER A 230 16.03 16.49 27.14
C SER A 230 16.50 15.62 28.30
N GLU A 231 15.61 15.17 29.19
CA GLU A 231 15.94 14.32 30.36
C GLU A 231 15.33 12.92 30.27
N THR A 232 14.90 12.50 29.08
CA THR A 232 14.21 11.22 28.90
C THR A 232 15.16 10.05 29.14
N THR A 233 14.74 9.11 29.98
CA THR A 233 15.43 7.85 30.21
C THR A 233 14.91 6.76 29.27
N PHE A 234 15.82 5.92 28.75
CA PHE A 234 15.52 4.85 27.80
C PHE A 234 16.02 3.48 28.29
N PHE A 235 15.19 2.46 28.13
CA PHE A 235 15.54 1.07 28.42
C PHE A 235 15.18 0.14 27.26
N ASP A 236 16.15 -0.65 26.77
CA ASP A 236 15.95 -1.62 25.69
C ASP A 236 15.84 -3.06 26.24
N TYR A 237 14.62 -3.59 26.27
CA TYR A 237 14.31 -4.93 26.76
C TYR A 237 14.47 -5.94 25.62
N GLY A 238 15.46 -6.82 25.74
CA GLY A 238 15.93 -7.70 24.66
C GLY A 238 16.82 -6.96 23.66
N CYS A 239 17.80 -6.20 24.17
CA CYS A 239 18.62 -5.29 23.37
C CYS A 239 19.53 -5.97 22.32
N GLY A 240 19.66 -7.30 22.36
CA GLY A 240 20.60 -8.04 21.53
C GLY A 240 22.02 -7.49 21.69
N HIS A 241 22.64 -7.09 20.58
CA HIS A 241 23.97 -6.47 20.59
C HIS A 241 24.03 -5.02 21.13
N GLY A 242 22.92 -4.46 21.62
CA GLY A 242 22.89 -3.12 22.24
C GLY A 242 22.89 -1.94 21.27
N GLY A 243 22.50 -2.16 20.00
CA GLY A 243 22.60 -1.15 18.94
C GLY A 243 21.77 0.12 19.19
N ASP A 244 20.52 -0.02 19.62
CA ASP A 244 19.67 1.14 19.94
C ASP A 244 20.10 1.83 21.22
N MET A 245 20.42 1.04 22.25
CA MET A 245 20.95 1.56 23.51
C MET A 245 22.16 2.48 23.29
N ASN A 246 23.16 2.03 22.52
CA ASN A 246 24.36 2.81 22.23
C ASN A 246 24.05 4.10 21.47
N ARG A 247 23.25 4.03 20.41
CA ARG A 247 22.90 5.21 19.60
C ARG A 247 22.06 6.23 20.37
N ILE A 248 21.13 5.79 21.22
CA ILE A 248 20.36 6.70 22.09
C ILE A 248 21.29 7.38 23.10
N ALA A 249 22.27 6.66 23.65
CA ALA A 249 23.30 7.27 24.51
C ALA A 249 24.16 8.30 23.75
N GLU A 250 24.53 8.01 22.50
CA GLU A 250 25.27 8.95 21.63
C GLU A 250 24.46 10.23 21.33
N HIS A 251 23.12 10.16 21.37
CA HIS A 251 22.24 11.33 21.25
C HIS A 251 22.07 12.10 22.57
N GLY A 252 22.77 11.71 23.64
CA GLY A 252 22.81 12.42 24.92
C GLY A 252 21.76 11.97 25.95
N TYR A 253 21.01 10.90 25.68
CA TYR A 253 20.00 10.39 26.61
C TYR A 253 20.58 9.33 27.56
N ILE A 254 19.97 9.19 28.73
CA ILE A 254 20.30 8.11 29.66
C ILE A 254 19.71 6.82 29.10
N SER A 255 20.57 5.87 28.74
CA SER A 255 20.20 4.69 27.98
C SER A 255 20.80 3.43 28.60
N THR A 256 19.97 2.42 28.81
CA THR A 256 20.37 1.11 29.33
C THR A 256 19.61 0.00 28.61
N GLY A 257 20.00 -1.26 28.81
CA GLY A 257 19.32 -2.38 28.19
C GLY A 257 19.63 -3.69 28.89
N TRP A 258 18.86 -4.71 28.53
CA TRP A 258 19.02 -6.07 29.02
C TRP A 258 18.75 -7.05 27.88
N ASP A 259 19.51 -8.14 27.83
CA ASP A 259 19.25 -9.25 26.91
C ASP A 259 19.62 -10.57 27.59
N PRO A 260 18.76 -11.61 27.54
CA PRO A 260 19.00 -12.85 28.25
C PRO A 260 20.28 -13.60 27.81
N TYR A 261 20.84 -13.28 26.65
CA TYR A 261 22.05 -13.89 26.13
C TYR A 261 23.22 -12.91 26.04
N TYR A 262 23.02 -11.74 25.42
CA TYR A 262 24.11 -10.80 25.12
C TYR A 262 24.46 -9.88 26.30
N LEU A 263 23.50 -9.64 27.20
CA LEU A 263 23.70 -8.75 28.35
C LEU A 263 22.87 -9.20 29.57
N PRO A 264 23.08 -10.44 30.07
CA PRO A 264 22.20 -11.06 31.08
C PRO A 264 22.34 -10.45 32.48
N ASP A 265 23.52 -9.93 32.81
CA ASP A 265 23.86 -9.40 34.14
C ASP A 265 23.48 -7.91 34.31
N SER A 266 22.99 -7.26 33.25
CA SER A 266 22.55 -5.87 33.32
C SER A 266 21.25 -5.75 34.13
N PRO A 267 21.13 -4.81 35.08
CA PRO A 267 19.92 -4.66 35.86
C PRO A 267 18.78 -4.13 34.98
N CYS A 268 17.60 -4.75 35.10
CA CYS A 268 16.37 -4.21 34.55
C CYS A 268 15.90 -3.04 35.40
N ILE A 269 16.12 -1.81 34.94
CA ILE A 269 15.74 -0.58 35.64
C ILE A 269 14.56 0.12 34.95
N PRO A 270 13.65 0.76 35.71
CA PRO A 270 12.58 1.54 35.12
C PRO A 270 13.09 2.73 34.30
N ALA A 271 12.39 3.05 33.21
CA ALA A 271 12.70 4.17 32.32
C ALA A 271 11.44 4.83 31.78
N ASP A 272 11.55 6.09 31.36
CA ASP A 272 10.47 6.85 30.69
C ASP A 272 9.98 6.12 29.45
N ILE A 273 10.93 5.71 28.60
CA ILE A 273 10.65 4.97 27.38
C ILE A 273 11.28 3.58 27.48
N VAL A 274 10.46 2.54 27.36
CA VAL A 274 10.94 1.16 27.27
C VAL A 274 10.67 0.63 25.86
N ASN A 275 11.66 0.00 25.25
CA ASN A 275 11.52 -0.69 23.97
C ASN A 275 11.51 -2.21 24.18
N ILE A 276 10.52 -2.90 23.64
CA ILE A 276 10.51 -4.37 23.48
C ILE A 276 10.45 -4.70 21.98
N GLY A 277 11.46 -4.23 21.27
CA GLY A 277 11.49 -4.22 19.81
C GLY A 277 11.86 -5.57 19.22
N PHE A 278 10.91 -6.22 18.53
CA PHE A 278 11.11 -7.50 17.84
C PHE A 278 11.47 -8.70 18.76
N VAL A 279 11.10 -8.63 20.04
CA VAL A 279 11.37 -9.68 21.03
C VAL A 279 10.23 -10.69 21.10
N ILE A 280 8.98 -10.23 21.20
CA ILE A 280 7.83 -11.13 21.38
C ILE A 280 7.63 -12.08 20.18
N ASN A 281 8.12 -11.70 19.00
CA ASN A 281 8.07 -12.53 17.80
C ASN A 281 9.17 -13.59 17.74
N VAL A 282 10.14 -13.62 18.66
CA VAL A 282 11.21 -14.65 18.70
C VAL A 282 11.10 -15.60 19.89
N ILE A 283 10.13 -15.37 20.78
CA ILE A 283 9.83 -16.25 21.93
C ILE A 283 8.75 -17.26 21.52
N GLU A 284 9.11 -18.55 21.49
CA GLU A 284 8.20 -19.64 21.12
C GLU A 284 7.17 -19.99 22.19
N ASP A 285 7.54 -19.87 23.47
CA ASP A 285 6.64 -20.18 24.57
C ASP A 285 5.68 -19.02 24.80
N GLN A 286 4.38 -19.28 24.73
CA GLN A 286 3.36 -18.23 24.85
C GLN A 286 3.30 -17.64 26.27
N GLY A 287 3.61 -18.42 27.30
CA GLY A 287 3.65 -17.97 28.69
C GLY A 287 4.79 -17.00 28.92
N GLU A 288 6.00 -17.37 28.49
CA GLU A 288 7.19 -16.52 28.55
C GLU A 288 7.04 -15.26 27.69
N ARG A 289 6.44 -15.39 26.49
CA ARG A 289 6.15 -14.24 25.62
C ARG A 289 5.22 -13.24 26.28
N ARG A 290 4.20 -13.72 26.99
CA ARG A 290 3.29 -12.89 27.79
C ARG A 290 4.04 -12.24 28.96
N GLU A 291 4.85 -13.01 29.68
CA GLU A 291 5.62 -12.51 30.82
C GLU A 291 6.63 -11.43 30.41
N ALA A 292 7.33 -11.61 29.27
CA ALA A 292 8.25 -10.63 28.73
C ALA A 292 7.57 -9.28 28.44
N LEU A 293 6.37 -9.31 27.85
CA LEU A 293 5.58 -8.10 27.60
C LEU A 293 5.14 -7.41 28.90
N ILE A 294 4.72 -8.19 29.91
CA ILE A 294 4.35 -7.67 31.23
C ILE A 294 5.56 -7.04 31.93
N LYS A 295 6.73 -7.71 31.93
CA LYS A 295 7.96 -7.18 32.53
C LYS A 295 8.43 -5.89 31.87
N ALA A 296 8.41 -5.82 30.54
CA ALA A 296 8.74 -4.59 29.82
C ALA A 296 7.77 -3.46 30.19
N TRP A 297 6.48 -3.77 30.32
CA TRP A 297 5.48 -2.81 30.78
C TRP A 297 5.76 -2.34 32.21
N GLU A 298 6.08 -3.22 33.16
CA GLU A 298 6.41 -2.86 34.55
C GLU A 298 7.58 -1.88 34.67
N LEU A 299 8.56 -1.97 33.76
CA LEU A 299 9.69 -1.01 33.69
C LEU A 299 9.30 0.35 33.10
N THR A 300 8.18 0.42 32.38
CA THR A 300 7.76 1.62 31.64
C THR A 300 7.14 2.67 32.57
N GLN A 301 7.71 3.88 32.58
CA GLN A 301 7.17 5.03 33.31
C GLN A 301 6.25 5.91 32.45
N LYS A 302 6.54 6.11 31.15
CA LYS A 302 5.71 6.91 30.24
C LYS A 302 5.21 6.11 29.04
N VAL A 303 6.10 5.60 28.19
CA VAL A 303 5.72 4.97 26.91
C VAL A 303 6.46 3.65 26.68
N LEU A 304 5.71 2.59 26.39
CA LEU A 304 6.24 1.31 25.93
C LEU A 304 6.15 1.24 24.41
N LEU A 305 7.28 0.98 23.75
CA LEU A 305 7.37 0.72 22.32
C LEU A 305 7.33 -0.79 22.11
N VAL A 306 6.29 -1.28 21.44
CA VAL A 306 6.14 -2.71 21.13
C VAL A 306 6.23 -2.89 19.62
N SER A 307 7.12 -3.78 19.17
CA SER A 307 7.15 -4.16 17.76
C SER A 307 7.33 -5.65 17.52
N ALA A 308 6.73 -6.15 16.44
CA ALA A 308 6.85 -7.54 16.01
C ALA A 308 6.76 -7.63 14.48
N GLN A 309 7.20 -8.76 13.93
CA GLN A 309 7.06 -9.02 12.49
C GLN A 309 5.60 -9.30 12.15
N VAL A 310 5.08 -8.62 11.13
CA VAL A 310 3.72 -8.81 10.62
C VAL A 310 3.76 -9.67 9.36
N LEU A 311 2.77 -10.55 9.19
CA LEU A 311 2.61 -11.40 8.02
C LEU A 311 2.36 -10.52 6.79
N ILE A 312 3.26 -10.60 5.81
CA ILE A 312 3.08 -10.00 4.48
C ILE A 312 2.89 -11.16 3.51
N SER A 313 1.79 -11.15 2.75
CA SER A 313 1.32 -12.26 1.89
C SER A 313 2.34 -12.79 0.88
N ASP A 314 3.44 -12.07 0.61
CA ASP A 314 4.53 -12.47 -0.29
C ASP A 314 5.73 -13.16 0.39
N SER A 315 5.77 -13.26 1.73
CA SER A 315 7.01 -13.56 2.47
C SER A 315 7.23 -15.01 2.92
N GLN A 316 6.32 -15.94 2.69
CA GLN A 316 6.48 -17.34 3.16
C GLN A 316 7.36 -18.19 2.23
N LYS A 317 8.67 -17.93 2.26
CA LYS A 317 9.71 -18.78 1.67
C LYS A 317 10.12 -19.89 2.66
N GLY A 318 9.56 -21.09 2.53
CA GLY A 318 10.14 -22.35 3.02
C GLY A 318 10.50 -22.42 4.52
N VAL A 319 9.54 -22.15 5.41
CA VAL A 319 9.73 -22.16 6.86
C VAL A 319 8.89 -23.26 7.52
N MET A 320 9.44 -23.97 8.50
CA MET A 320 8.77 -25.09 9.19
C MET A 320 7.84 -24.54 10.27
N ALA A 321 6.53 -24.82 10.22
CA ALA A 321 5.61 -24.43 11.29
C ALA A 321 5.98 -25.09 12.64
N TYR A 322 5.97 -24.31 13.72
CA TYR A 322 6.22 -24.73 15.10
C TYR A 322 5.39 -23.86 16.05
N GLY A 323 4.52 -24.47 16.87
CA GLY A 323 3.58 -23.72 17.70
C GLY A 323 2.69 -22.80 16.86
N ASP A 324 2.67 -21.51 17.21
CA ASP A 324 1.95 -20.44 16.50
C ASP A 324 2.86 -19.58 15.59
N GLY A 325 4.06 -20.08 15.30
CA GLY A 325 5.05 -19.43 14.45
C GLY A 325 5.80 -20.43 13.58
N VAL A 326 7.00 -20.05 13.16
CA VAL A 326 7.82 -20.84 12.24
C VAL A 326 9.28 -20.92 12.71
N ILE A 327 9.92 -22.08 12.56
CA ILE A 327 11.37 -22.24 12.81
C ILE A 327 12.13 -21.95 11.52
N THR A 328 13.01 -20.95 11.59
CA THR A 328 13.87 -20.54 10.47
C THR A 328 15.01 -21.53 10.25
N ARG A 329 15.69 -21.43 9.10
CA ARG A 329 16.89 -22.23 8.79
C ARG A 329 18.04 -22.03 9.78
N ARG A 330 18.01 -20.99 10.61
CA ARG A 330 18.99 -20.71 11.66
C ARG A 330 18.60 -21.29 13.02
N ASN A 331 17.59 -22.17 13.07
CA ASN A 331 17.00 -22.71 14.30
C ASN A 331 16.48 -21.63 15.26
N THR A 332 16.03 -20.49 14.73
CA THR A 332 15.33 -19.45 15.50
C THR A 332 13.83 -19.60 15.32
N PHE A 333 13.05 -19.30 16.36
CA PHE A 333 11.60 -19.17 16.25
C PHE A 333 11.23 -17.78 15.71
N GLN A 334 10.20 -17.73 14.87
CA GLN A 334 9.66 -16.49 14.34
C GLN A 334 8.13 -16.59 14.27
N LYS A 335 7.42 -15.81 15.10
CA LYS A 335 5.99 -15.55 14.91
C LYS A 335 5.80 -14.38 13.96
N TYR A 336 4.91 -14.54 12.98
CA TYR A 336 4.41 -13.47 12.13
C TYR A 336 2.99 -13.17 12.55
N TYR A 337 2.74 -11.96 13.00
CA TYR A 337 1.41 -11.54 13.46
C TYR A 337 0.61 -10.97 12.30
N GLU A 338 -0.72 -11.09 12.33
CA GLU A 338 -1.54 -10.09 11.63
C GLU A 338 -1.53 -8.77 12.42
N GLN A 339 -1.77 -7.63 11.75
CA GLN A 339 -1.70 -6.32 12.43
C GLN A 339 -2.74 -6.24 13.57
N GLU A 340 -3.96 -6.68 13.30
CA GLU A 340 -5.06 -6.75 14.25
C GLU A 340 -4.77 -7.75 15.37
N GLU A 341 -4.21 -8.92 15.03
CA GLU A 341 -3.80 -9.94 16.01
C GLU A 341 -2.80 -9.37 17.01
N LEU A 342 -1.77 -8.65 16.51
CA LEU A 342 -0.76 -8.02 17.38
C LEU A 342 -1.39 -6.98 18.30
N LYS A 343 -2.29 -6.14 17.77
CA LYS A 343 -3.00 -5.16 18.61
C LYS A 343 -3.79 -5.84 19.72
N VAL A 344 -4.62 -6.84 19.37
CA VAL A 344 -5.45 -7.56 20.33
C VAL A 344 -4.60 -8.24 21.40
N TYR A 345 -3.47 -8.85 20.99
CA TYR A 345 -2.52 -9.46 21.92
C TYR A 345 -1.96 -8.44 22.93
N ILE A 346 -1.52 -7.27 22.46
CA ILE A 346 -0.99 -6.20 23.33
C ILE A 346 -2.08 -5.67 24.27
N ASP A 347 -3.24 -5.30 23.72
CA ASP A 347 -4.35 -4.71 24.47
C ASP A 347 -4.84 -5.66 25.58
N GLN A 348 -4.99 -6.96 25.27
CA GLN A 348 -5.51 -7.94 26.23
C GLN A 348 -4.52 -8.22 27.38
N ILE A 349 -3.22 -8.25 27.09
CA ILE A 349 -2.20 -8.53 28.11
C ILE A 349 -1.99 -7.32 29.01
N LEU A 350 -1.93 -6.12 28.43
CA LEU A 350 -1.63 -4.90 29.18
C LEU A 350 -2.87 -4.23 29.77
N GLY A 351 -4.07 -4.54 29.24
CA GLY A 351 -5.32 -3.90 29.64
C GLY A 351 -5.42 -2.42 29.22
N VAL A 352 -4.63 -2.00 28.21
CA VAL A 352 -4.52 -0.62 27.73
C VAL A 352 -4.66 -0.58 26.21
N ASP A 353 -5.35 0.42 25.67
CA ASP A 353 -5.54 0.59 24.22
C ASP A 353 -4.27 1.08 23.52
N ALA A 354 -3.54 0.16 22.89
CA ALA A 354 -2.32 0.45 22.15
C ALA A 354 -2.59 1.29 20.89
N ILE A 355 -1.69 2.24 20.61
CA ILE A 355 -1.78 3.12 19.44
C ILE A 355 -0.94 2.54 18.30
N PRO A 356 -1.54 2.15 17.15
CA PRO A 356 -0.77 1.73 15.98
C PRO A 356 -0.04 2.94 15.39
N ILE A 357 1.27 2.81 15.26
CA ILE A 357 2.13 3.86 14.68
C ILE A 357 2.46 3.53 13.23
N ALA A 358 2.76 2.25 12.98
CA ALA A 358 3.01 1.68 11.67
C ALA A 358 2.77 0.16 11.71
N LEU A 359 2.86 -0.54 10.58
CA LEU A 359 2.70 -2.00 10.53
C LEU A 359 3.61 -2.74 11.52
N GLY A 360 3.06 -3.41 12.53
CA GLY A 360 3.84 -4.15 13.50
C GLY A 360 4.50 -3.29 14.58
N VAL A 361 4.13 -2.00 14.71
CA VAL A 361 4.68 -1.07 15.71
C VAL A 361 3.55 -0.35 16.44
N TYR A 362 3.55 -0.47 17.75
CA TYR A 362 2.56 0.11 18.65
C TYR A 362 3.22 0.88 19.78
N PHE A 363 2.64 2.02 20.15
CA PHE A 363 2.99 2.75 21.37
C PHE A 363 1.90 2.56 22.41
N VAL A 364 2.30 2.26 23.65
CA VAL A 364 1.40 2.08 24.80
C VAL A 364 1.81 3.07 25.87
N PHE A 365 0.92 4.01 26.19
CA PHE A 365 1.17 5.09 27.15
C PHE A 365 0.64 4.70 28.53
N ARG A 366 1.39 5.06 29.58
CA ARG A 366 0.99 4.86 30.98
C ARG A 366 -0.13 5.81 31.39
N ASP A 367 -0.05 7.06 30.98
CA ASP A 367 -1.07 8.07 31.25
C ASP A 367 -2.10 8.14 30.10
N PRO A 368 -3.40 7.88 30.39
CA PRO A 368 -4.48 8.09 29.42
C PRO A 368 -4.54 9.53 28.89
N ALA A 369 -4.15 10.53 29.67
CA ALA A 369 -4.11 11.92 29.20
C ALA A 369 -3.01 12.12 28.15
N GLU A 370 -1.80 11.59 28.37
CA GLU A 370 -0.73 11.61 27.37
C GLU A 370 -1.13 10.86 26.09
N THR A 371 -1.86 9.75 26.23
CA THR A 371 -2.42 8.99 25.11
C THR A 371 -3.29 9.88 24.21
N GLU A 372 -4.24 10.61 24.80
CA GLU A 372 -5.16 11.46 24.06
C GLU A 372 -4.49 12.74 23.53
N LEU A 373 -3.51 13.29 24.25
CA LEU A 373 -2.68 14.40 23.77
C LEU A 373 -1.91 13.99 22.51
N PHE A 374 -1.30 12.81 22.54
CA PHE A 374 -0.57 12.23 21.41
C PHE A 374 -1.49 11.96 20.21
N ARG A 375 -2.71 11.46 20.45
CA ARG A 375 -3.70 11.27 19.38
C ARG A 375 -4.12 12.60 18.76
N ALA A 376 -4.43 13.60 19.58
CA ALA A 376 -4.87 14.91 19.10
C ALA A 376 -3.79 15.61 18.27
N SER A 377 -2.51 15.53 18.69
CA SER A 377 -1.41 16.18 17.99
C SER A 377 -1.19 15.61 16.57
N ARG A 378 -1.43 14.31 16.35
CA ARG A 378 -1.30 13.66 15.03
C ARG A 378 -2.23 14.22 13.97
N TYR A 379 -3.36 14.80 14.38
CA TYR A 379 -4.36 15.37 13.48
C TYR A 379 -4.36 16.90 13.50
N ARG A 380 -3.35 17.55 14.09
CA ARG A 380 -3.22 19.01 13.99
C ARG A 380 -2.66 19.40 12.63
N SER A 381 -3.18 20.47 12.05
CA SER A 381 -2.73 21.00 10.77
C SER A 381 -1.76 22.18 10.95
N ARG A 382 -0.85 22.40 10.00
CA ARG A 382 0.06 23.56 10.03
C ARG A 382 -0.72 24.88 9.91
N ALA A 383 -0.36 25.89 10.69
CA ALA A 383 -0.90 27.24 10.57
C ALA A 383 0.24 28.25 10.68
N THR A 384 0.09 29.39 10.00
CA THR A 384 1.06 30.48 10.03
C THR A 384 0.45 31.66 10.74
N THR A 385 1.22 32.31 11.61
CA THR A 385 0.77 33.52 12.29
C THR A 385 0.49 34.64 11.29
N PRO A 386 -0.68 35.29 11.37
CA PRO A 386 -1.05 36.40 10.51
C PRO A 386 -0.01 37.52 10.48
N LYS A 387 0.25 38.05 9.29
CA LYS A 387 1.22 39.13 9.11
C LYS A 387 0.65 40.45 9.63
N VAL A 388 1.52 41.27 10.22
CA VAL A 388 1.19 42.65 10.60
C VAL A 388 1.05 43.47 9.32
N ARG A 389 -0.12 44.09 9.13
CA ARG A 389 -0.46 44.88 7.95
C ARG A 389 -0.66 46.36 8.28
N ALA A 390 -0.97 46.69 9.53
CA ALA A 390 -1.20 48.05 9.98
C ALA A 390 -0.19 48.44 11.08
N CYS A 391 0.37 49.64 10.95
CA CYS A 391 1.24 50.23 11.96
C CYS A 391 0.38 50.79 13.11
N ILE A 392 0.16 49.97 14.14
CA ILE A 392 -0.55 50.36 15.35
C ILE A 392 0.48 50.61 16.45
N GLN A 393 0.63 51.87 16.88
CA GLN A 393 1.66 52.25 17.86
C GLN A 393 1.65 51.36 19.12
N LYS A 394 0.47 51.10 19.68
CA LYS A 394 0.31 50.26 20.86
C LYS A 394 0.67 48.78 20.64
N PHE A 395 0.62 48.30 19.39
CA PHE A 395 1.10 46.98 19.03
C PHE A 395 2.63 46.98 18.91
N GLU A 396 3.20 47.95 18.20
CA GLU A 396 4.65 48.05 17.98
C GLU A 396 5.43 48.20 19.30
N GLU A 397 4.95 49.03 20.23
CA GLU A 397 5.55 49.24 21.55
C GLU A 397 5.59 47.97 22.43
N HIS A 398 4.72 47.00 22.15
CA HIS A 398 4.56 45.77 22.96
C HIS A 398 4.67 44.50 22.12
N ARG A 399 5.31 44.57 20.94
CA ARG A 399 5.33 43.46 19.97
C ARG A 399 5.92 42.18 20.54
N GLU A 400 7.03 42.29 21.26
CA GLU A 400 7.69 41.13 21.90
C GLU A 400 6.81 40.50 22.99
N LEU A 401 6.13 41.33 23.79
CA LEU A 401 5.20 40.89 24.83
C LEU A 401 3.94 40.20 24.25
N LEU A 402 3.48 40.65 23.07
CA LEU A 402 2.31 40.09 22.39
C LEU A 402 2.63 38.86 21.52
N ALA A 403 3.89 38.66 21.14
CA ALA A 403 4.30 37.55 20.28
C ALA A 403 3.95 36.15 20.84
N PRO A 404 4.13 35.85 22.15
CA PRO A 404 3.67 34.59 22.74
C PRO A 404 2.16 34.38 22.63
N LEU A 405 1.36 35.46 22.78
CA LEU A 405 -0.09 35.39 22.60
C LEU A 405 -0.46 35.12 21.14
N MET A 406 0.21 35.76 20.18
CA MET A 406 0.03 35.48 18.75
C MET A 406 0.36 34.02 18.42
N ALA A 407 1.49 33.50 18.92
CA ALA A 407 1.91 32.13 18.73
C ALA A 407 0.88 31.14 19.31
N PHE A 408 0.39 31.39 20.52
CA PHE A 408 -0.66 30.58 21.14
C PHE A 408 -1.94 30.58 20.29
N MET A 409 -2.39 31.75 19.84
CA MET A 409 -3.59 31.89 19.01
C MET A 409 -3.42 31.14 17.67
N THR A 410 -2.22 31.16 17.07
CA THR A 410 -1.91 30.38 15.86
C THR A 410 -1.95 28.88 16.13
N GLU A 411 -1.42 28.45 17.27
CA GLU A 411 -1.35 27.03 17.62
C GLU A 411 -2.72 26.47 18.04
N ARG A 412 -3.57 27.25 18.71
CA ARG A 412 -4.79 26.76 19.37
C ARG A 412 -6.09 27.29 18.77
N GLY A 413 -6.04 28.40 18.04
CA GLY A 413 -7.21 29.02 17.40
C GLY A 413 -8.20 29.66 18.38
N ARG A 414 -7.84 29.81 19.66
CA ARG A 414 -8.67 30.36 20.73
C ARG A 414 -7.82 31.09 21.76
N ILE A 415 -8.45 31.99 22.52
CA ILE A 415 -7.82 32.72 23.63
C ILE A 415 -7.31 31.72 24.70
N PRO A 416 -6.12 31.94 25.29
CA PRO A 416 -5.63 31.09 26.37
C PRO A 416 -6.58 31.05 27.57
N GLY A 417 -6.75 29.87 28.13
CA GLY A 417 -7.32 29.69 29.46
C GLY A 417 -6.30 30.06 30.54
N LYS A 418 -6.75 30.09 31.79
CA LYS A 418 -5.90 30.46 32.93
C LYS A 418 -4.70 29.52 33.05
N GLY A 419 -3.49 30.07 33.05
CA GLY A 419 -2.25 29.30 33.23
C GLY A 419 -1.75 28.57 31.97
N GLU A 420 -2.39 28.74 30.81
CA GLU A 420 -1.88 28.21 29.53
C GLU A 420 -0.81 29.11 28.89
N LEU A 421 -0.71 30.36 29.33
CA LEU A 421 0.27 31.33 28.82
C LEU A 421 1.13 31.87 29.97
N PRO A 422 2.44 31.58 30.02
CA PRO A 422 3.32 32.06 31.09
C PRO A 422 3.33 33.59 31.24
N GLN A 423 3.20 34.32 30.13
CA GLN A 423 3.20 35.79 30.08
C GLN A 423 1.82 36.41 30.41
N GLU A 424 0.84 35.61 30.86
CA GLU A 424 -0.54 36.07 31.10
C GLU A 424 -0.59 37.29 32.04
N GLU A 425 0.12 37.25 33.17
CA GLU A 425 0.10 38.33 34.16
C GLU A 425 0.68 39.63 33.59
N GLU A 426 1.83 39.55 32.91
CA GLU A 426 2.52 40.69 32.32
C GLU A 426 1.66 41.35 31.21
N ILE A 427 1.07 40.54 30.32
CA ILE A 427 0.15 41.04 29.29
C ILE A 427 -1.07 41.71 29.93
N CYS A 428 -1.63 41.12 31.00
CA CYS A 428 -2.80 41.69 31.67
C CYS A 428 -2.48 42.99 32.42
N GLN A 429 -1.26 43.21 32.90
CA GLN A 429 -0.86 44.50 33.48
C GLN A 429 -0.94 45.65 32.45
N HIS A 430 -0.51 45.41 31.21
CA HIS A 430 -0.50 46.42 30.16
C HIS A 430 -1.85 46.60 29.43
N PHE A 431 -2.61 45.51 29.26
CA PHE A 431 -3.82 45.48 28.43
C PHE A 431 -5.11 45.17 29.21
N SER A 432 -5.02 45.01 30.53
CA SER A 432 -6.08 44.55 31.45
C SER A 432 -6.55 43.10 31.28
N SER A 433 -6.49 42.52 30.07
CA SER A 433 -6.90 41.14 29.80
C SER A 433 -6.30 40.63 28.49
N LEU A 434 -6.13 39.31 28.37
CA LEU A 434 -5.72 38.65 27.12
C LEU A 434 -6.65 38.97 25.93
N ARG A 435 -7.97 39.09 26.17
CA ARG A 435 -8.94 39.47 25.12
C ARG A 435 -8.67 40.87 24.59
N ARG A 436 -8.41 41.84 25.46
CA ARG A 436 -8.09 43.22 25.05
C ARG A 436 -6.74 43.30 24.37
N ALA A 437 -5.75 42.53 24.83
CA ALA A 437 -4.46 42.40 24.15
C ALA A 437 -4.66 41.84 22.73
N PHE A 438 -5.47 40.80 22.57
CA PHE A 438 -5.75 40.22 21.26
C PHE A 438 -6.54 41.16 20.34
N GLN A 439 -7.42 42.02 20.86
CA GLN A 439 -8.07 43.06 20.05
C GLN A 439 -7.06 44.09 19.48
N VAL A 440 -5.94 44.33 20.17
CA VAL A 440 -4.85 45.16 19.63
C VAL A 440 -4.12 44.42 18.50
N ILE A 441 -3.88 43.11 18.66
CA ILE A 441 -3.31 42.26 17.62
C ILE A 441 -4.19 42.27 16.37
N ILE A 442 -5.51 42.01 16.51
CA ILE A 442 -6.45 42.01 15.38
C ILE A 442 -6.40 43.32 14.60
N LYS A 443 -6.32 44.47 15.27
CA LYS A 443 -6.22 45.77 14.59
C LYS A 443 -4.92 45.97 13.80
N ALA A 444 -3.84 45.28 14.21
CA ALA A 444 -2.54 45.32 13.53
C ALA A 444 -2.42 44.26 12.42
N THR A 445 -3.23 43.20 12.46
CA THR A 445 -3.22 42.05 11.54
C THR A 445 -4.53 41.94 10.74
N ASP A 446 -4.74 40.82 10.04
CA ASP A 446 -6.00 40.50 9.36
C ASP A 446 -6.90 39.62 10.26
N SER A 447 -8.15 40.05 10.50
CA SER A 447 -9.12 39.28 11.30
C SER A 447 -9.56 37.98 10.61
N GLU A 448 -9.69 37.98 9.28
CA GLU A 448 -10.14 36.80 8.53
C GLU A 448 -9.11 35.67 8.61
N GLU A 449 -7.82 35.99 8.66
CA GLU A 449 -6.77 34.99 8.84
C GLU A 449 -6.85 34.32 10.23
N TRP A 450 -7.23 35.06 11.28
CA TRP A 450 -7.44 34.49 12.61
C TRP A 450 -8.70 33.60 12.68
N GLU A 451 -9.78 34.02 12.04
CA GLU A 451 -10.99 33.19 11.91
C GLU A 451 -10.71 31.90 11.13
N ALA A 452 -9.95 31.99 10.04
CA ALA A 452 -9.50 30.82 9.28
C ALA A 452 -8.67 29.85 10.13
N ILE A 453 -7.80 30.36 11.02
CA ILE A 453 -7.05 29.53 11.98
C ILE A 453 -8.01 28.84 12.97
N ALA A 454 -8.95 29.59 13.54
CA ALA A 454 -9.93 29.03 14.48
C ALA A 454 -10.78 27.93 13.83
N ASP A 455 -11.26 28.16 12.61
CA ASP A 455 -12.02 27.18 11.83
C ASP A 455 -11.17 25.94 11.49
N LYS A 456 -9.89 26.13 11.15
CA LYS A 456 -8.96 25.03 10.90
C LYS A 456 -8.75 24.18 12.14
N ARG A 457 -8.59 24.79 13.32
CA ARG A 457 -8.48 24.09 14.61
C ARG A 457 -9.77 23.37 15.00
N ARG A 458 -10.91 23.99 14.70
CA ARG A 458 -12.23 23.37 14.86
C ARG A 458 -12.33 22.09 14.01
N GLN A 459 -11.89 22.14 12.75
CA GLN A 459 -11.84 20.97 11.86
C GLN A 459 -10.85 19.89 12.33
N ASP A 460 -9.67 20.27 12.84
CA ASP A 460 -8.70 19.33 13.42
C ASP A 460 -9.33 18.55 14.60
N LEU A 461 -10.05 19.25 15.48
CA LEU A 461 -10.80 18.63 16.59
C LEU A 461 -11.88 17.67 16.09
N LEU A 462 -12.60 17.98 15.00
CA LEU A 462 -13.59 17.06 14.43
C LEU A 462 -12.96 15.76 13.97
N VAL A 463 -11.83 15.84 13.24
CA VAL A 463 -11.11 14.66 12.77
C VAL A 463 -10.69 13.80 13.96
N TYR A 464 -10.09 14.42 14.98
CA TYR A 464 -9.69 13.73 16.21
C TYR A 464 -10.90 13.07 16.91
N LEU A 465 -11.94 13.84 17.22
CA LEU A 465 -13.14 13.33 17.91
C LEU A 465 -13.85 12.24 17.10
N ALA A 466 -13.87 12.33 15.78
CA ALA A 466 -14.40 11.28 14.91
C ALA A 466 -13.60 9.98 15.08
N LEU A 467 -12.28 10.05 15.04
CA LEU A 467 -11.39 8.88 15.12
C LEU A 467 -11.35 8.25 16.52
N THR A 468 -11.58 9.01 17.59
CA THR A 468 -11.72 8.43 18.95
C THR A 468 -12.88 7.43 19.07
N LYS A 469 -13.85 7.45 18.14
CA LYS A 469 -15.00 6.52 18.12
C LYS A 469 -14.64 5.08 17.73
N PHE A 470 -13.49 4.86 17.09
CA PHE A 470 -12.97 3.52 16.83
C PHE A 470 -12.56 2.79 18.12
N SER A 471 -12.35 3.56 19.19
CA SER A 471 -12.09 3.11 20.55
C SER A 471 -13.19 3.65 21.48
N HIS A 472 -12.93 3.70 22.79
CA HIS A 472 -13.82 4.40 23.72
C HIS A 472 -13.59 5.91 23.62
N ARG A 473 -14.60 6.67 23.14
CA ARG A 473 -14.52 8.14 23.14
C ARG A 473 -14.49 8.64 24.60
N PRO A 474 -13.43 9.36 25.03
CA PRO A 474 -13.31 9.84 26.41
C PRO A 474 -14.40 10.86 26.74
N ARG A 475 -14.83 10.93 28.00
CA ARG A 475 -15.67 12.06 28.48
C ARG A 475 -14.83 13.34 28.50
N LEU A 476 -15.47 14.51 28.46
CA LEU A 476 -14.77 15.80 28.54
C LEU A 476 -13.80 15.85 29.73
N SER A 477 -14.21 15.40 30.92
CA SER A 477 -13.37 15.39 32.12
C SER A 477 -12.17 14.44 32.07
N GLN A 478 -12.15 13.50 31.11
CA GLN A 478 -11.06 12.54 30.92
C GLN A 478 -10.07 13.01 29.83
N LEU A 479 -10.40 14.06 29.09
CA LEU A 479 -9.48 14.66 28.14
C LEU A 479 -8.39 15.46 28.89
N PRO A 480 -7.20 15.63 28.30
CA PRO A 480 -6.19 16.53 28.86
C PRO A 480 -6.76 17.95 29.02
N PRO A 481 -6.40 18.71 30.08
CA PRO A 481 -6.92 20.07 30.31
C PRO A 481 -6.78 20.96 29.07
N ALA A 482 -5.62 20.86 28.41
CA ALA A 482 -5.33 21.50 27.13
C ALA A 482 -6.38 21.22 26.04
N VAL A 483 -6.86 19.98 25.92
CA VAL A 483 -7.84 19.57 24.90
C VAL A 483 -9.27 19.93 25.36
N GLN A 484 -9.54 19.92 26.66
CA GLN A 484 -10.81 20.40 27.21
C GLN A 484 -11.05 21.86 26.84
N GLU A 485 -10.06 22.71 27.10
CA GLU A 485 -10.09 24.13 26.76
C GLU A 485 -10.20 24.35 25.24
N ASP A 486 -9.54 23.52 24.42
CA ASP A 486 -9.71 23.55 22.96
C ASP A 486 -11.15 23.31 22.53
N VAL A 487 -11.80 22.28 23.08
CA VAL A 487 -13.20 22.01 22.73
C VAL A 487 -14.10 23.13 23.22
N LEU A 488 -13.95 23.59 24.46
CA LEU A 488 -14.82 24.64 25.04
C LEU A 488 -14.60 26.02 24.40
N GLY A 489 -13.39 26.30 23.90
CA GLY A 489 -13.06 27.55 23.23
C GLY A 489 -13.44 27.59 21.75
N LEU A 490 -13.53 26.44 21.07
CA LEU A 490 -13.82 26.35 19.63
C LEU A 490 -15.24 25.84 19.30
N TYR A 491 -15.91 25.22 20.27
CA TYR A 491 -17.27 24.69 20.16
C TYR A 491 -18.17 25.19 21.28
N SER A 492 -19.48 25.24 20.99
CA SER A 492 -20.50 25.62 21.99
C SER A 492 -20.61 24.61 23.13
N SER A 493 -20.39 23.32 22.85
CA SER A 493 -20.35 22.26 23.86
C SER A 493 -19.61 21.03 23.34
N TYR A 494 -19.06 20.23 24.26
CA TYR A 494 -18.48 18.93 23.94
C TYR A 494 -19.48 17.99 23.24
N LYS A 495 -20.76 18.04 23.64
CA LYS A 495 -21.82 17.25 23.03
C LYS A 495 -22.02 17.62 21.56
N GLN A 496 -22.05 18.91 21.23
CA GLN A 496 -22.19 19.36 19.85
C GLN A 496 -20.99 18.93 19.00
N ALA A 497 -19.76 19.13 19.50
CA ALA A 497 -18.56 18.69 18.80
C ALA A 497 -18.57 17.18 18.48
N CYS A 498 -19.05 16.35 19.41
CA CYS A 498 -19.23 14.92 19.21
C CYS A 498 -20.29 14.58 18.15
N LEU A 499 -21.41 15.31 18.12
CA LEU A 499 -22.48 15.09 17.14
C LEU A 499 -22.00 15.42 15.73
N ASP A 500 -21.29 16.54 15.58
CA ASP A 500 -20.72 16.99 14.30
C ASP A 500 -19.65 16.00 13.81
N ALA A 501 -18.76 15.54 14.71
CA ALA A 501 -17.75 14.54 14.41
C ALA A 501 -18.37 13.20 13.99
N ASP A 502 -19.45 12.78 14.66
CA ASP A 502 -20.19 11.57 14.32
C ASP A 502 -20.87 11.67 12.96
N GLN A 503 -21.42 12.83 12.63
CA GLN A 503 -22.02 13.09 11.32
C GLN A 503 -20.95 13.03 10.23
N MET A 504 -19.82 13.70 10.45
CA MET A 504 -18.69 13.67 9.52
C MET A 504 -18.19 12.23 9.30
N LEU A 505 -18.01 11.43 10.36
CA LEU A 505 -17.59 10.04 10.25
C LEU A 505 -18.60 9.16 9.49
N ARG A 506 -19.89 9.29 9.76
CA ARG A 506 -20.92 8.56 9.01
C ARG A 506 -20.87 8.88 7.52
N SER A 507 -20.60 10.13 7.18
CA SER A 507 -20.51 10.56 5.79
C SER A 507 -19.32 9.94 5.04
N VAL A 508 -18.24 9.51 5.71
CA VAL A 508 -17.03 8.93 5.08
C VAL A 508 -17.34 7.72 4.19
N GLY A 509 -18.39 6.96 4.50
CA GLY A 509 -18.86 5.85 3.66
C GLY A 509 -19.50 6.27 2.33
N ASN A 510 -19.84 7.56 2.16
CA ASN A 510 -20.40 8.09 0.92
C ASN A 510 -19.27 8.34 -0.10
N THR A 511 -19.17 7.44 -1.08
CA THR A 511 -18.12 7.48 -2.11
C THR A 511 -18.27 8.71 -3.02
N GLU A 512 -19.47 9.19 -3.32
CA GLU A 512 -19.68 10.40 -4.14
C GLU A 512 -19.13 11.65 -3.47
N LEU A 513 -19.27 11.75 -2.14
CA LEU A 513 -18.71 12.87 -1.39
C LEU A 513 -17.18 12.82 -1.37
N ILE A 514 -16.58 11.64 -1.23
CA ILE A 514 -15.13 11.47 -1.32
C ILE A 514 -14.62 11.87 -2.72
N ILE A 515 -15.32 11.45 -3.77
CA ILE A 515 -15.02 11.81 -5.16
C ILE A 515 -15.04 13.33 -5.31
N LYS A 516 -16.13 13.98 -4.86
CA LYS A 516 -16.29 15.43 -4.91
C LYS A 516 -15.14 16.15 -4.19
N ARG A 517 -14.82 15.76 -2.95
CA ARG A 517 -13.71 16.37 -2.18
C ARG A 517 -12.35 16.14 -2.82
N CYS A 518 -12.12 14.99 -3.45
CA CYS A 518 -10.89 14.74 -4.20
C CYS A 518 -10.77 15.66 -5.44
N HIS A 519 -11.87 15.88 -6.17
CA HIS A 519 -11.88 16.79 -7.32
C HIS A 519 -11.74 18.26 -6.92
N GLU A 520 -12.33 18.68 -5.79
CA GLU A 520 -12.23 20.03 -5.25
C GLU A 520 -10.89 20.31 -4.55
N SER A 521 -10.10 19.27 -4.25
CA SER A 521 -8.82 19.42 -3.57
C SER A 521 -7.90 20.38 -4.33
N LYS A 522 -7.38 21.40 -3.64
CA LYS A 522 -6.41 22.36 -4.19
C LYS A 522 -5.00 21.77 -4.30
N ILE A 523 -4.74 20.69 -3.58
CA ILE A 523 -3.45 20.00 -3.55
C ILE A 523 -3.62 18.52 -3.91
N GLY A 524 -2.61 17.97 -4.57
CA GLY A 524 -2.58 16.59 -5.03
C GLY A 524 -2.77 16.43 -6.53
N LYS A 525 -2.12 15.41 -7.06
CA LYS A 525 -2.23 14.99 -8.46
C LYS A 525 -3.54 14.27 -8.68
N LYS A 526 -4.45 14.89 -9.45
CA LYS A 526 -5.74 14.32 -9.83
C LYS A 526 -5.56 13.41 -11.04
N LEU A 527 -5.85 12.13 -10.86
CA LEU A 527 -5.90 11.11 -11.91
C LEU A 527 -7.36 10.67 -12.13
N PRO A 528 -7.69 10.03 -13.27
CA PRO A 528 -9.08 9.64 -13.57
C PRO A 528 -9.78 8.81 -12.50
N ASN A 529 -9.03 8.03 -11.72
CA ASN A 529 -9.56 7.14 -10.68
C ASN A 529 -8.96 7.35 -9.29
N SER A 530 -8.14 8.39 -9.10
CA SER A 530 -7.47 8.61 -7.80
C SER A 530 -6.96 10.03 -7.60
N LEU A 531 -6.84 10.45 -6.34
CA LEU A 531 -6.05 11.61 -5.94
C LEU A 531 -4.76 11.11 -5.27
N LEU A 532 -3.61 11.59 -5.72
CA LEU A 532 -2.31 11.31 -5.09
C LEU A 532 -1.79 12.56 -4.40
N VAL A 533 -1.36 12.43 -3.15
CA VAL A 533 -0.77 13.51 -2.37
C VAL A 533 0.50 13.03 -1.69
N HIS A 534 1.47 13.92 -1.48
CA HIS A 534 2.59 13.62 -0.62
C HIS A 534 2.14 13.66 0.85
N ILE A 535 2.77 12.87 1.72
CA ILE A 535 2.38 12.79 3.14
C ILE A 535 2.53 14.13 3.86
N SER A 536 3.49 14.98 3.44
CA SER A 536 3.66 16.34 3.98
C SER A 536 2.48 17.26 3.66
N ALA A 537 1.68 16.94 2.64
CA ALA A 537 0.50 17.69 2.23
C ALA A 537 -0.81 17.20 2.87
N LEU A 538 -0.79 16.05 3.58
CA LEU A 538 -1.99 15.46 4.18
C LEU A 538 -2.73 16.45 5.10
N GLN A 539 -2.00 17.24 5.89
CA GLN A 539 -2.58 18.23 6.79
C GLN A 539 -3.19 19.46 6.09
N SER A 540 -2.89 19.66 4.80
CA SER A 540 -3.47 20.71 3.95
C SER A 540 -4.76 20.26 3.26
N LEU A 541 -5.07 18.96 3.30
CA LEU A 541 -6.29 18.44 2.68
C LEU A 541 -7.55 18.83 3.47
N ASP A 542 -8.67 18.72 2.76
CA ASP A 542 -10.00 18.80 3.36
C ASP A 542 -10.11 17.84 4.57
N PRO A 543 -10.71 18.28 5.70
CA PRO A 543 -10.82 17.46 6.90
C PRO A 543 -11.53 16.13 6.65
N PHE A 544 -12.40 16.04 5.65
CA PHE A 544 -13.07 14.81 5.26
C PHE A 544 -12.11 13.78 4.64
N LEU A 545 -11.18 14.22 3.78
CA LEU A 545 -10.14 13.35 3.22
C LEU A 545 -9.12 12.93 4.29
N ARG A 546 -8.80 13.85 5.21
CA ARG A 546 -7.96 13.56 6.38
C ARG A 546 -8.60 12.53 7.29
N LEU A 547 -9.91 12.61 7.50
CA LEU A 547 -10.65 11.61 8.25
C LEU A 547 -10.68 10.26 7.52
N TYR A 548 -10.90 10.26 6.20
CA TYR A 548 -10.87 9.03 5.39
C TYR A 548 -9.51 8.30 5.50
N GLU A 549 -8.40 9.03 5.39
CA GLU A 549 -7.05 8.49 5.64
C GLU A 549 -6.88 8.05 7.10
N GLY A 550 -7.39 8.86 8.04
CA GLY A 550 -7.36 8.61 9.47
C GLY A 550 -8.03 7.29 9.86
N CYS A 551 -9.15 6.92 9.22
CA CYS A 551 -9.82 5.65 9.45
C CYS A 551 -8.90 4.44 9.17
N ALA A 552 -8.05 4.56 8.14
CA ALA A 552 -7.09 3.53 7.78
C ALA A 552 -5.88 3.53 8.72
N SER A 553 -5.24 4.69 8.88
CA SER A 553 -4.01 4.81 9.67
C SER A 553 -4.23 4.61 11.17
N ARG A 554 -5.42 4.93 11.70
CA ARG A 554 -5.79 4.66 13.10
C ARG A 554 -5.99 3.17 13.40
N THR A 555 -6.37 2.39 12.39
CA THR A 555 -6.72 0.98 12.55
C THR A 555 -5.51 0.09 12.23
N ILE A 556 -4.90 0.31 11.06
CA ILE A 556 -3.82 -0.51 10.53
C ILE A 556 -2.44 0.14 10.71
N GLY A 557 -2.39 1.47 10.72
CA GLY A 557 -1.14 2.22 10.58
C GLY A 557 -0.79 2.49 9.12
N ARG A 558 0.26 3.30 8.90
CA ARG A 558 0.79 3.59 7.57
C ARG A 558 1.89 2.60 7.21
N LEU A 559 2.15 2.47 5.91
CA LEU A 559 3.37 1.82 5.42
C LEU A 559 4.56 2.65 5.85
N GLU A 560 5.60 1.98 6.34
CA GLU A 560 6.87 2.61 6.72
C GLU A 560 7.48 3.37 5.53
N GLU A 561 8.00 4.57 5.81
CA GLU A 561 8.60 5.48 4.83
C GLU A 561 7.68 5.94 3.69
N ALA A 562 6.41 5.53 3.69
CA ALA A 562 5.47 5.94 2.65
C ALA A 562 5.37 7.46 2.58
N ASN A 563 5.72 7.98 1.42
CA ASN A 563 5.76 9.40 1.15
C ASN A 563 4.60 9.85 0.26
N VAL A 564 3.88 8.94 -0.40
CA VAL A 564 2.69 9.27 -1.20
C VAL A 564 1.47 8.49 -0.74
N ILE A 565 0.33 9.18 -0.62
CA ILE A 565 -0.98 8.62 -0.27
C ILE A 565 -1.87 8.70 -1.51
N LYS A 566 -2.48 7.59 -1.86
CA LYS A 566 -3.42 7.46 -2.98
C LYS A 566 -4.83 7.20 -2.46
N PHE A 567 -5.71 8.17 -2.66
CA PHE A 567 -7.16 8.03 -2.46
C PHE A 567 -7.77 7.44 -3.73
N HIS A 568 -8.50 6.31 -3.60
CA HIS A 568 -9.17 5.70 -4.74
C HIS A 568 -10.59 6.26 -4.88
N LEU A 569 -10.97 6.64 -6.11
CA LEU A 569 -12.28 7.24 -6.38
C LEU A 569 -13.37 6.20 -6.64
N LYS A 570 -13.00 5.01 -7.12
CA LYS A 570 -13.96 3.95 -7.55
C LYS A 570 -14.23 2.88 -6.50
N THR A 571 -13.31 2.72 -5.56
CA THR A 571 -13.36 1.65 -4.56
C THR A 571 -13.00 2.23 -3.20
N PRO A 572 -13.58 1.74 -2.10
CA PRO A 572 -13.28 2.22 -0.74
C PRO A 572 -11.90 1.71 -0.29
N LYS A 573 -10.86 2.22 -0.93
CA LYS A 573 -9.47 1.81 -0.74
C LYS A 573 -8.61 3.04 -0.54
N ILE A 574 -7.53 2.84 0.21
CA ILE A 574 -6.43 3.79 0.29
C ILE A 574 -5.13 3.04 0.07
N SER A 575 -4.19 3.66 -0.64
CA SER A 575 -2.85 3.09 -0.78
C SER A 575 -1.79 4.04 -0.24
N TYR A 576 -0.81 3.48 0.45
CA TYR A 576 0.43 4.13 0.84
C TYR A 576 1.53 3.64 -0.10
N LEU A 577 2.23 4.57 -0.72
CA LEU A 577 3.25 4.33 -1.74
C LEU A 577 4.57 4.91 -1.24
N PHE A 578 5.64 4.15 -1.42
CA PHE A 578 6.98 4.57 -1.04
C PHE A 578 7.90 4.67 -2.27
N TYR A 579 8.39 5.89 -2.47
CA TYR A 579 9.34 6.27 -3.49
C TYR A 579 10.66 6.68 -2.82
N PRO A 580 11.66 5.80 -2.67
CA PRO A 580 12.86 6.07 -1.87
C PRO A 580 13.61 7.33 -2.33
N ASP A 581 13.62 7.58 -3.63
CA ASP A 581 14.32 8.71 -4.23
C ASP A 581 13.42 9.93 -4.49
N PHE A 582 12.29 10.08 -3.79
CA PHE A 582 11.33 11.17 -4.04
C PHE A 582 11.96 12.56 -4.03
N ASP A 583 12.89 12.82 -3.11
CA ASP A 583 13.60 14.10 -3.00
C ASP A 583 14.91 14.15 -3.80
N ASN A 584 15.39 13.01 -4.31
CA ASN A 584 16.69 12.90 -4.97
C ASN A 584 16.58 12.84 -6.50
N GLU A 585 15.51 12.21 -7.00
CA GLU A 585 15.27 11.99 -8.42
C GLU A 585 14.00 12.73 -8.88
N PRO A 586 14.02 13.39 -10.05
CA PRO A 586 12.85 14.08 -10.57
C PRO A 586 11.71 13.14 -10.98
N HIS A 587 12.02 11.86 -11.24
CA HIS A 587 11.08 10.82 -11.65
C HIS A 587 11.32 9.55 -10.82
N PRO A 588 11.00 9.58 -9.52
CA PRO A 588 11.31 8.48 -8.63
C PRO A 588 10.47 7.25 -9.00
N THR A 589 11.06 6.07 -8.82
CA THR A 589 10.40 4.79 -9.05
C THR A 589 9.69 4.32 -7.78
N LEU A 590 8.53 3.68 -7.96
CA LEU A 590 7.79 3.09 -6.85
C LEU A 590 8.56 1.86 -6.38
N TYR A 591 8.91 1.80 -5.09
CA TYR A 591 9.58 0.66 -4.49
C TYR A 591 8.62 -0.26 -3.74
N ARG A 592 7.73 0.33 -2.92
CA ARG A 592 6.77 -0.42 -2.10
C ARG A 592 5.39 0.20 -2.17
N SER A 593 4.36 -0.64 -2.15
CA SER A 593 2.97 -0.21 -2.01
C SER A 593 2.23 -1.07 -1.00
N MET A 594 1.39 -0.41 -0.20
CA MET A 594 0.43 -1.03 0.70
C MET A 594 -0.96 -0.50 0.37
N THR A 595 -1.91 -1.37 0.07
CA THR A 595 -3.30 -1.00 -0.21
C THR A 595 -4.21 -1.61 0.84
N ILE A 596 -5.06 -0.80 1.45
CA ILE A 596 -6.04 -1.22 2.46
C ILE A 596 -7.44 -1.12 1.85
N ASP A 597 -8.21 -2.20 1.88
CA ASP A 597 -9.65 -2.17 1.64
C ASP A 597 -10.40 -1.81 2.93
N LEU A 598 -11.03 -0.65 2.97
CA LEU A 598 -11.61 -0.10 4.21
C LEU A 598 -12.89 -0.83 4.66
N ARG A 599 -13.45 -1.73 3.84
CA ARG A 599 -14.67 -2.49 4.21
C ARG A 599 -14.37 -3.67 5.11
N TYR A 600 -13.26 -4.36 4.84
CA TYR A 600 -12.87 -5.58 5.54
C TYR A 600 -11.47 -5.48 6.16
N LEU A 601 -10.83 -4.32 6.04
CA LEU A 601 -9.48 -4.02 6.53
C LEU A 601 -8.38 -4.92 5.92
N HIS A 602 -8.67 -5.59 4.81
CA HIS A 602 -7.70 -6.42 4.13
C HIS A 602 -6.55 -5.58 3.55
N VAL A 603 -5.31 -5.97 3.89
CA VAL A 603 -4.08 -5.31 3.45
C VAL A 603 -3.43 -6.11 2.33
N THR A 604 -3.21 -5.47 1.18
CA THR A 604 -2.43 -6.02 0.07
C THR A 604 -1.11 -5.26 -0.04
N TYR A 605 -0.03 -5.99 -0.18
CA TYR A 605 1.31 -5.44 -0.26
C TYR A 605 1.99 -5.83 -1.57
N LYS A 606 2.83 -4.94 -2.11
CA LYS A 606 3.64 -5.22 -3.29
C LYS A 606 4.97 -4.47 -3.23
N GLU A 607 6.05 -5.21 -3.45
CA GLU A 607 7.38 -4.68 -3.75
C GLU A 607 7.62 -4.66 -5.26
N TYR A 608 8.44 -3.72 -5.70
CA TYR A 608 8.85 -3.56 -7.09
C TYR A 608 10.37 -3.50 -7.13
N ASP A 609 10.98 -4.33 -7.99
CA ASP A 609 12.38 -4.19 -8.37
C ASP A 609 12.50 -3.34 -9.63
N VAL A 610 13.70 -2.80 -9.91
CA VAL A 610 14.03 -2.11 -11.16
C VAL A 610 13.82 -3.03 -12.36
N ASP A 611 14.09 -4.32 -12.20
CA ASP A 611 13.87 -5.35 -13.23
C ASP A 611 12.38 -5.58 -13.53
N ASP A 612 11.46 -5.14 -12.66
CA ASP A 612 10.01 -5.29 -12.83
C ASP A 612 9.34 -4.14 -13.60
N ASP A 613 10.14 -3.24 -14.20
CA ASP A 613 9.67 -2.01 -14.84
C ASP A 613 8.73 -1.21 -13.91
N PRO A 614 9.26 -0.63 -12.82
CA PRO A 614 8.42 -0.05 -11.77
C PRO A 614 7.63 1.16 -12.26
N PRO A 615 6.43 1.41 -11.70
CA PRO A 615 5.71 2.67 -11.92
C PRO A 615 6.55 3.87 -11.49
N ILE A 616 6.44 5.00 -12.20
CA ILE A 616 7.17 6.22 -11.84
C ILE A 616 6.23 7.40 -11.57
N LEU A 617 6.71 8.36 -10.79
CA LEU A 617 6.01 9.64 -10.60
C LEU A 617 6.53 10.71 -11.54
N HIS A 618 5.61 11.59 -11.92
CA HIS A 618 5.85 12.81 -12.69
C HIS A 618 5.10 13.95 -12.03
N GLN A 619 5.47 15.20 -12.32
CA GLN A 619 4.79 16.40 -11.81
C GLN A 619 4.73 16.41 -10.27
N LEU A 620 5.87 16.17 -9.63
CA LEU A 620 5.96 16.00 -8.17
C LEU A 620 5.48 17.24 -7.41
N GLU A 621 5.62 18.44 -7.99
CA GLU A 621 5.12 19.69 -7.43
C GLU A 621 3.61 19.66 -7.16
N THR A 622 2.84 18.88 -7.92
CA THR A 622 1.39 18.75 -7.72
C THR A 622 1.05 17.96 -6.45
N LEU A 623 1.97 17.16 -5.92
CA LEU A 623 1.76 16.34 -4.74
C LEU A 623 2.08 17.06 -3.43
N VAL A 624 2.86 18.16 -3.46
CA VAL A 624 3.40 18.85 -2.28
C VAL A 624 2.86 20.28 -2.17
N ASN A 625 2.99 20.88 -0.98
CA ASN A 625 2.63 22.28 -0.77
C ASN A 625 3.70 23.23 -1.38
N PRO A 626 3.37 24.50 -1.68
CA PRO A 626 4.32 25.48 -2.19
C PRO A 626 5.52 25.78 -1.28
N ASP A 627 5.41 25.53 0.03
CA ASP A 627 6.50 25.69 1.01
C ASP A 627 7.46 24.48 1.03
N TYR A 628 7.23 23.46 0.19
CA TYR A 628 8.12 22.30 0.10
C TYR A 628 9.50 22.71 -0.45
N PRO A 629 10.63 22.28 0.15
CA PRO A 629 11.97 22.79 -0.21
C PRO A 629 12.34 22.70 -1.70
N LEU A 630 11.80 21.72 -2.42
CA LEU A 630 12.09 21.48 -3.84
C LEU A 630 11.00 22.01 -4.79
N TYR A 631 9.93 22.63 -4.28
CA TYR A 631 8.74 23.01 -5.06
C TYR A 631 9.08 23.78 -6.34
N ASP A 632 9.83 24.89 -6.22
CA ASP A 632 10.17 25.73 -7.37
C ASP A 632 11.00 25.01 -8.44
N LYS A 633 11.85 24.06 -8.05
CA LYS A 633 12.67 23.28 -8.99
C LYS A 633 11.79 22.27 -9.74
N LEU A 634 10.89 21.60 -9.02
CA LEU A 634 9.94 20.65 -9.57
C LEU A 634 8.97 21.33 -10.54
N ALA A 635 8.35 22.45 -10.14
CA ALA A 635 7.44 23.21 -10.98
C ALA A 635 8.12 23.70 -12.28
N LYS A 636 9.35 24.20 -12.19
CA LYS A 636 10.13 24.59 -13.37
C LYS A 636 10.48 23.40 -14.27
N LEU A 637 10.68 22.21 -13.70
CA LEU A 637 10.94 21.01 -14.49
C LEU A 637 9.67 20.59 -15.25
N THR A 638 8.51 20.52 -14.57
CA THR A 638 7.24 20.18 -15.22
C THR A 638 6.94 21.10 -16.40
N ILE A 639 7.12 22.43 -16.23
CA ILE A 639 6.96 23.40 -17.32
C ILE A 639 7.86 23.08 -18.51
N GLN A 640 9.12 22.68 -18.27
CA GLN A 640 10.05 22.28 -19.34
C GLN A 640 9.59 21.00 -20.04
N GLU A 641 9.01 20.04 -19.31
CA GLU A 641 8.54 18.75 -19.81
C GLU A 641 7.27 18.90 -20.66
N GLU A 642 6.33 19.72 -20.21
CA GLU A 642 5.15 20.13 -20.97
C GLU A 642 5.53 20.84 -22.26
N ASP A 643 6.44 21.82 -22.18
CA ASP A 643 6.96 22.52 -23.35
C ASP A 643 7.57 21.53 -24.36
N ARG A 644 8.30 20.54 -23.85
CA ARG A 644 8.94 19.48 -24.65
C ARG A 644 7.94 18.46 -25.22
N GLY A 645 6.71 18.40 -24.69
CA GLY A 645 5.67 17.44 -25.08
C GLY A 645 5.81 16.06 -24.42
N LEU A 646 6.63 15.94 -23.37
CA LEU A 646 6.95 14.65 -22.76
C LEU A 646 5.76 14.04 -22.00
N LEU A 647 4.79 14.86 -21.60
CA LEU A 647 3.65 14.46 -20.76
C LEU A 647 2.36 14.19 -21.56
N GLU A 648 2.39 14.19 -22.90
CA GLU A 648 1.19 14.09 -23.74
C GLU A 648 0.52 12.71 -23.69
N ASN A 649 1.29 11.63 -23.56
CA ASN A 649 0.77 10.26 -23.50
C ASN A 649 1.08 9.60 -22.15
N TRP A 650 0.26 9.94 -21.15
CA TRP A 650 0.48 9.51 -19.77
C TRP A 650 0.52 7.98 -19.59
N GLN A 651 -0.30 7.24 -20.35
CA GLN A 651 -0.33 5.78 -20.30
C GLN A 651 1.04 5.19 -20.68
N SER A 652 1.65 5.73 -21.74
CA SER A 652 2.93 5.25 -22.26
C SER A 652 4.13 5.54 -21.37
N ILE A 653 4.04 6.55 -20.49
CA ILE A 653 5.13 6.99 -19.62
C ILE A 653 4.95 6.57 -18.16
N SER A 654 3.86 5.89 -17.81
CA SER A 654 3.52 5.55 -16.43
C SER A 654 4.52 4.60 -15.74
N HIS A 655 5.38 3.93 -16.51
CA HIS A 655 6.42 3.02 -16.06
C HIS A 655 7.81 3.47 -16.56
N LEU A 656 8.87 3.01 -15.87
CA LEU A 656 10.24 3.45 -16.09
C LEU A 656 10.70 3.25 -17.54
N SER A 657 10.44 2.08 -18.13
CA SER A 657 10.83 1.75 -19.50
C SER A 657 10.15 2.67 -20.53
N GLY A 658 8.87 2.96 -20.31
CA GLY A 658 8.05 3.84 -21.12
C GLY A 658 8.56 5.28 -21.09
N TRP A 659 8.94 5.76 -19.91
CA TRP A 659 9.54 7.08 -19.75
C TRP A 659 10.91 7.21 -20.42
N GLN A 660 11.78 6.22 -20.23
CA GLN A 660 13.09 6.18 -20.91
C GLN A 660 12.93 6.17 -22.44
N LYS A 661 11.95 5.43 -22.95
CA LYS A 661 11.60 5.43 -24.37
C LYS A 661 11.12 6.81 -24.83
N CYS A 662 10.22 7.45 -24.08
CA CYS A 662 9.74 8.80 -24.38
C CYS A 662 10.89 9.82 -24.45
N LEU A 663 11.80 9.81 -23.47
CA LEU A 663 12.98 10.69 -23.47
C LEU A 663 13.86 10.48 -24.71
N LYS A 664 14.09 9.22 -25.09
CA LYS A 664 14.87 8.86 -26.29
C LYS A 664 14.21 9.35 -27.57
N GLU A 665 12.91 9.15 -27.72
CA GLU A 665 12.13 9.59 -28.90
C GLU A 665 12.09 11.12 -29.04
N HIS A 666 12.13 11.84 -27.92
CA HIS A 666 12.17 13.30 -27.87
C HIS A 666 13.59 13.88 -27.78
N PHE A 667 14.64 13.07 -27.96
CA PHE A 667 16.05 13.46 -27.89
C PHE A 667 16.39 14.29 -26.63
N THR A 668 15.83 13.89 -25.49
CA THR A 668 15.91 14.64 -24.23
C THR A 668 16.70 13.87 -23.19
N ILE A 669 17.56 14.59 -22.46
CA ILE A 669 18.31 14.09 -21.30
C ILE A 669 17.95 14.96 -20.11
N ILE A 670 17.65 14.34 -18.97
CA ILE A 670 17.42 15.04 -17.70
C ILE A 670 18.72 15.01 -16.89
N LYS A 671 19.15 16.17 -16.37
CA LYS A 671 20.25 16.24 -15.38
C LYS A 671 19.81 17.12 -14.22
N GLY A 672 19.64 16.52 -13.05
CA GLY A 672 18.94 17.16 -11.93
C GLY A 672 17.53 17.56 -12.37
N TYR A 673 17.18 18.84 -12.21
CA TYR A 673 15.84 19.37 -12.55
C TYR A 673 15.83 20.20 -13.85
N LYS A 674 16.66 19.83 -14.82
CA LYS A 674 16.77 20.54 -16.11
C LYS A 674 16.82 19.58 -17.29
N LEU A 675 16.17 20.00 -18.38
CA LEU A 675 16.16 19.26 -19.66
C LEU A 675 17.27 19.74 -20.60
N TYR A 676 17.95 18.79 -21.22
CA TYR A 676 19.00 18.99 -22.22
C TYR A 676 18.66 18.22 -23.50
N TRP A 677 19.22 18.65 -24.63
CA TRP A 677 19.16 17.89 -25.87
C TRP A 677 20.25 16.82 -25.90
N CYS A 678 19.95 15.64 -26.45
CA CYS A 678 20.97 14.66 -26.79
C CYS A 678 21.97 15.26 -27.78
N LYS A 679 23.27 14.97 -27.60
CA LYS A 679 24.34 15.47 -28.47
C LYS A 679 24.24 14.93 -29.91
N ASP A 680 23.68 13.72 -30.05
CA ASP A 680 23.60 13.00 -31.33
C ASP A 680 22.22 13.17 -32.01
N ALA A 681 21.46 14.18 -31.62
CA ALA A 681 20.11 14.40 -32.14
C ALA A 681 20.15 14.97 -33.58
N ASP A 682 19.31 14.39 -34.46
CA ASP A 682 19.16 14.82 -35.84
C ASP A 682 18.79 16.33 -35.95
N PRO A 683 19.58 17.16 -36.67
CA PRO A 683 19.34 18.60 -36.76
C PRO A 683 17.97 19.01 -37.31
N TYR A 684 17.41 18.23 -38.24
CA TYR A 684 16.09 18.49 -38.83
C TYR A 684 14.98 18.15 -37.82
N LYS A 685 15.08 17.01 -37.14
CA LYS A 685 14.13 16.66 -36.06
C LYS A 685 14.19 17.66 -34.90
N LEU A 686 15.38 18.11 -34.52
CA LEU A 686 15.55 19.17 -33.51
C LEU A 686 14.83 20.47 -33.89
N LYS A 687 14.85 20.86 -35.17
CA LYS A 687 14.15 22.06 -35.65
C LYS A 687 12.62 21.92 -35.51
N LEU A 688 12.08 20.74 -35.83
CA LEU A 688 10.66 20.43 -35.65
C LEU A 688 10.24 20.51 -34.17
N PHE A 689 10.99 19.86 -33.27
CA PHE A 689 10.66 19.92 -31.84
C PHE A 689 10.79 21.33 -31.26
N LYS A 690 11.81 22.11 -31.67
CA LYS A 690 11.93 23.53 -31.26
C LYS A 690 10.74 24.36 -31.73
N SER A 691 10.23 24.10 -32.93
CA SER A 691 9.02 24.76 -33.43
C SER A 691 7.79 24.39 -32.59
N ALA A 692 7.62 23.10 -32.25
CA ALA A 692 6.53 22.63 -31.40
C ALA A 692 6.59 23.25 -29.99
N ILE A 693 7.78 23.31 -29.38
CA ILE A 693 8.00 23.99 -28.09
C ILE A 693 7.54 25.45 -28.15
N ASN A 694 7.93 26.19 -29.19
CA ASN A 694 7.55 27.60 -29.32
C ASN A 694 6.04 27.78 -29.48
N ASN A 695 5.35 26.86 -30.16
CA ASN A 695 3.90 26.88 -30.25
C ASN A 695 3.25 26.62 -28.89
N ARG A 696 3.67 25.58 -28.17
CA ARG A 696 3.15 25.28 -26.81
C ARG A 696 3.36 26.43 -25.83
N LYS A 697 4.53 27.08 -25.87
CA LYS A 697 4.81 28.28 -25.06
C LYS A 697 3.84 29.43 -25.36
N LYS A 698 3.55 29.68 -26.64
CA LYS A 698 2.58 30.71 -27.06
C LYS A 698 1.17 30.36 -26.61
N GLU A 699 0.77 29.08 -26.70
CA GLU A 699 -0.54 28.62 -26.24
C GLU A 699 -0.69 28.76 -24.72
N ARG A 700 0.33 28.37 -23.95
CA ARG A 700 0.32 28.57 -22.49
C ARG A 700 0.25 30.05 -22.11
N GLN A 701 1.02 30.92 -22.78
CA GLN A 701 0.98 32.35 -22.50
C GLN A 701 -0.41 32.95 -22.75
N LYS A 702 -1.07 32.56 -23.85
CA LYS A 702 -2.47 32.94 -24.10
C LYS A 702 -3.44 32.43 -23.02
N ALA A 703 -3.24 31.21 -22.55
CA ALA A 703 -4.07 30.64 -21.48
C ALA A 703 -3.89 31.40 -20.15
N MET A 704 -2.66 31.80 -19.81
CA MET A 704 -2.39 32.60 -18.61
C MET A 704 -3.03 33.99 -18.70
N GLU A 705 -2.94 34.65 -19.86
CA GLU A 705 -3.57 35.96 -20.09
C GLU A 705 -5.11 35.89 -19.96
N LEU A 706 -5.73 34.77 -20.36
CA LEU A 706 -7.18 34.56 -20.17
C LEU A 706 -7.57 34.40 -18.70
N VAL A 707 -6.78 33.63 -17.92
CA VAL A 707 -7.03 33.43 -16.49
C VAL A 707 -6.85 34.73 -15.69
N GLU A 708 -5.85 35.55 -16.02
CA GLU A 708 -5.67 36.87 -15.41
C GLU A 708 -6.82 37.82 -15.74
N ASN A 709 -7.34 37.80 -16.97
CA ASN A 709 -8.49 38.62 -17.36
C ASN A 709 -9.80 38.17 -16.70
N ASP A 710 -10.04 36.86 -16.55
CA ASP A 710 -11.23 36.34 -15.83
C ASP A 710 -11.16 36.63 -14.32
N ALA A 711 -9.96 36.66 -13.73
CA ALA A 711 -9.77 37.06 -12.34
C ALA A 711 -10.02 38.57 -12.10
N VAL A 712 -9.83 39.41 -13.13
CA VAL A 712 -10.10 40.86 -13.08
C VAL A 712 -11.58 41.18 -13.34
N VAL A 713 -12.27 40.40 -14.17
CA VAL A 713 -13.70 40.59 -14.46
C VAL A 713 -14.59 40.05 -13.32
N GLY A 714 -14.11 39.10 -12.52
CA GLY A 714 -14.83 38.53 -11.37
C GLY A 714 -14.96 39.43 -10.14
N THR A 715 -14.34 40.62 -10.11
CA THR A 715 -14.39 41.55 -8.97
C THR A 715 -15.27 42.80 -9.18
N ASP A 716 -15.77 43.05 -10.40
CA ASP A 716 -16.54 44.28 -10.73
C ASP A 716 -18.00 43.97 -11.15
N GLY A 717 -18.59 42.88 -10.65
CA GLY A 717 -19.85 42.33 -11.15
C GLY A 717 -20.99 42.13 -10.14
N GLU A 718 -21.04 42.85 -9.01
CA GLU A 718 -22.23 42.89 -8.13
C GLU A 718 -22.46 44.31 -7.56
N GLU A 719 -22.64 45.30 -8.42
CA GLU A 719 -23.43 46.50 -8.08
C GLU A 719 -24.29 46.88 -9.29
N ASN A 720 -25.55 46.40 -9.29
CA ASN A 720 -26.76 47.12 -9.68
C ASN A 720 -28.02 46.31 -9.38
#